data_AF-A0A7S1KL89-F1
#
_entry.id   AF-A0A7S1KL89-F1
#
_cell.length_a   1.000
_cell.length_b   1.000
_cell.length_c   1.000
_cell.angle_alpha   90.00
_cell.angle_beta   90.00
_cell.angle_gamma   90.00
#
_symmetry.space_group_name_H-M   'P 1'
#
loop_
_entity.id
_entity.type
_entity.pdbx_description
1 polymer ?
#
loop_
_entity_poly.entity_id
_entity_poly.type
_entity_poly.pdbx_seq_one_letter_code
_entity_poly.pdbx_strand_id
1 'polypeptide(L)'
;MFRQSFRRGATVSPPTCNSAARLLRMCLASSPSRTFSSHDPFHNANSRVFNDATMKQYLPPQLYQSFSQMLRTTVPISDDEQDELAYHLQHWAMERGATTFSHLFTPIRGNSASRKEAFVARSKNGDLHREYIGRDLFRKERIAISSYPGQSNRVKASTLWDVTSPPFVLNQTLYMPAMCRTEFGTIDEKTPHLRSIKALREAAARLCSVMGSDGFENKQPVQKLRPKRITDLDDDSDGELGWGQHWTGNKHHSKHVPTSDLNDMNDGSGMSTKSQSNSQSDAANAAANAPLRVLSNVSWEQEFYLVPKQAYLKRPDLIQTQQTLVGAPPHKARFNHFFSKQPEIVQKFLNEVQSELWQVGVPLSSSLSEVSFGQHELCSSPVPSNVSADHNLLLKELMGSVSSKFGLYTIFHEKPFLTMQGSSTHMNWSIDSEDGVKMFEPGTDAASQTRFVVFIAALIRATHSHQDCIRVSCATAANDLRLASNDENPSTIISLSLGDTLTNYLKKIETSGEIIPKGFTDFKALSKQLKKSSDEVHRTSPFAFTNGSCFEFRCQGSSDNLNFPLCILNTILADSLDHFARELERGKSVSQVVVETLKQHSDIIYNGDCHSKSWEKEAQRRGLLNSLKSTPQAFQRFRDAKNKELFKRHKIFSPQELDIRSTVKTEQYIETFLSAASCMLELQWSHIIPAAENDTVSDLSLICRERKQKLLKQLDSATERLRTVYEGYPANEDPLERAFFCTKLWAEMDAVREIADAMEPLVSHDLWPLSKFRELLLAHDEVIERY
;
A
#
# COMPACT_ATOMS: atom_id res chain seq x y z
N MET A 1 14.83 40.13 28.61
CA MET A 1 15.44 41.40 28.17
C MET A 1 16.06 41.20 26.79
N PHE A 2 16.23 42.26 25.99
CA PHE A 2 16.59 42.29 24.57
C PHE A 2 15.44 42.27 23.56
N ARG A 3 14.52 43.23 23.73
CA ARG A 3 14.09 44.09 22.63
C ARG A 3 14.99 45.32 22.62
N GLN A 4 15.61 45.63 21.48
CA GLN A 4 16.00 46.97 20.98
C GLN A 4 17.31 46.87 20.21
N SER A 5 17.22 46.92 18.88
CA SER A 5 18.06 47.80 18.06
C SER A 5 17.62 47.73 16.60
N PHE A 6 17.69 48.89 15.93
CA PHE A 6 17.45 49.15 14.51
C PHE A 6 16.02 49.48 14.05
N ARG A 7 15.61 50.72 14.38
CA ARG A 7 15.06 51.66 13.38
C ARG A 7 16.21 52.50 12.83
N ARG A 8 16.46 52.47 11.52
CA ARG A 8 16.87 53.62 10.70
C ARG A 8 16.41 53.37 9.27
N GLY A 9 15.75 54.37 8.70
CA GLY A 9 15.03 54.29 7.44
C GLY A 9 15.95 54.30 6.21
N ALA A 10 15.58 53.48 5.25
CA ALA A 10 15.81 53.69 3.83
C ALA A 10 14.50 53.35 3.11
N THR A 11 13.89 54.33 2.48
CA THR A 11 12.73 54.18 1.60
C THR A 11 13.17 53.43 0.35
N VAL A 12 12.80 52.15 0.24
CA VAL A 12 12.91 51.36 -0.99
C VAL A 12 11.50 51.11 -1.50
N SER A 13 11.19 51.63 -2.67
CA SER A 13 9.93 51.43 -3.38
C SER A 13 9.62 49.93 -3.53
N PRO A 14 8.36 49.47 -3.34
CA PRO A 14 8.03 48.06 -3.52
C PRO A 14 8.26 47.67 -5.00
N PRO A 15 8.91 46.53 -5.29
CA PRO A 15 9.05 46.07 -6.65
C PRO A 15 7.66 45.75 -7.21
N THR A 16 7.38 46.27 -8.40
CA THR A 16 6.13 46.02 -9.11
C THR A 16 5.81 44.52 -9.20
N CYS A 17 4.52 44.18 -9.21
CA CYS A 17 3.95 42.82 -9.15
C CYS A 17 4.54 41.83 -10.19
N ASN A 18 5.16 42.35 -11.27
CA ASN A 18 5.79 41.53 -12.31
C ASN A 18 7.19 40.98 -11.95
N SER A 19 7.90 41.58 -10.99
CA SER A 19 9.26 41.16 -10.59
C SER A 19 9.23 39.93 -9.68
N ALA A 20 8.28 39.87 -8.75
CA ALA A 20 8.09 38.76 -7.82
C ALA A 20 7.54 37.50 -8.52
N ALA A 21 6.66 37.67 -9.51
CA ALA A 21 6.16 36.56 -10.33
C ALA A 21 7.24 35.95 -11.24
N ARG A 22 8.22 36.75 -11.68
CA ARG A 22 9.37 36.28 -12.46
C ARG A 22 10.39 35.53 -11.60
N LEU A 23 10.64 35.99 -10.37
CA LEU A 23 11.47 35.28 -9.38
C LEU A 23 10.81 33.97 -8.90
N LEU A 24 9.49 33.94 -8.68
CA LEU A 24 8.78 32.69 -8.38
C LEU A 24 8.77 31.71 -9.58
N ARG A 25 8.65 32.20 -10.81
CA ARG A 25 8.76 31.35 -12.02
C ARG A 25 10.16 30.79 -12.22
N MET A 26 11.22 31.52 -11.86
CA MET A 26 12.58 30.98 -11.88
C MET A 26 12.83 29.94 -10.76
N CYS A 27 12.15 30.06 -9.62
CA CYS A 27 12.23 29.06 -8.55
C CYS A 27 11.37 27.80 -8.81
N LEU A 28 10.33 27.87 -9.66
CA LEU A 28 9.41 26.77 -9.94
C LEU A 28 9.63 26.09 -11.31
N ALA A 29 10.34 26.73 -12.24
CA ALA A 29 10.66 26.15 -13.56
C ALA A 29 12.02 25.41 -13.61
N SER A 30 12.75 25.41 -12.50
CA SER A 30 13.91 24.57 -12.29
C SER A 30 14.22 24.63 -10.81
N SER A 31 13.66 23.72 -10.01
CA SER A 31 14.40 23.32 -8.82
C SER A 31 15.75 22.84 -9.36
N PRO A 32 16.88 23.50 -9.07
CA PRO A 32 18.16 22.88 -9.37
C PRO A 32 18.10 21.54 -8.64
N SER A 33 18.40 20.43 -9.29
CA SER A 33 18.84 19.26 -8.56
C SER A 33 19.95 19.79 -7.65
N ARG A 34 19.68 19.98 -6.36
CA ARG A 34 20.75 20.22 -5.40
C ARG A 34 21.49 18.90 -5.41
N THR A 35 22.50 18.82 -6.26
CA THR A 35 23.46 17.74 -6.21
C THR A 35 24.10 17.88 -4.84
N PHE A 36 23.74 16.94 -3.97
CA PHE A 36 24.30 16.84 -2.64
C PHE A 36 25.82 16.76 -2.80
N SER A 37 26.56 17.63 -2.10
CA SER A 37 28.02 17.57 -2.12
C SER A 37 28.47 16.23 -1.52
N SER A 38 29.70 15.77 -1.80
CA SER A 38 30.22 14.52 -1.20
C SER A 38 30.27 14.53 0.34
N HIS A 39 30.19 15.72 0.96
CA HIS A 39 30.16 15.90 2.42
C HIS A 39 28.73 16.02 2.97
N ASP A 40 27.72 16.04 2.09
CA ASP A 40 26.33 16.10 2.49
C ASP A 40 25.87 14.71 2.98
N PRO A 41 25.21 14.59 4.14
CA PRO A 41 24.75 13.30 4.64
C PRO A 41 23.78 12.59 3.69
N PHE A 42 23.15 13.31 2.75
CA PHE A 42 22.23 12.77 1.76
C PHE A 42 22.87 12.52 0.38
N HIS A 43 24.20 12.60 0.25
CA HIS A 43 24.87 12.46 -1.06
C HIS A 43 24.59 11.15 -1.80
N ASN A 44 24.27 10.08 -1.07
CA ASN A 44 23.90 8.80 -1.67
C ASN A 44 22.39 8.63 -1.88
N ALA A 45 21.54 9.59 -1.52
CA ALA A 45 20.11 9.51 -1.77
C ALA A 45 19.83 9.36 -3.27
N ASN A 46 18.95 8.43 -3.62
CA ASN A 46 18.65 8.01 -5.00
C ASN A 46 19.84 7.46 -5.82
N SER A 47 20.99 7.16 -5.19
CA SER A 47 22.17 6.66 -5.92
C SER A 47 21.97 5.28 -6.54
N ARG A 48 21.02 4.48 -6.04
CA ARG A 48 20.77 3.08 -6.46
C ARG A 48 19.40 2.88 -7.13
N VAL A 49 18.79 3.94 -7.69
CA VAL A 49 17.50 3.85 -8.41
C VAL A 49 17.60 4.45 -9.83
N PHE A 50 17.02 3.76 -10.81
CA PHE A 50 16.98 4.18 -12.21
C PHE A 50 15.78 5.08 -12.48
N ASN A 51 15.70 6.18 -11.74
CA ASN A 51 14.62 7.16 -11.83
C ASN A 51 14.80 8.14 -13.00
N ASP A 52 13.88 9.10 -13.17
CA ASP A 52 13.93 10.11 -14.25
C ASP A 52 15.27 10.87 -14.32
N ALA A 53 15.85 11.24 -13.17
CA ALA A 53 17.11 11.94 -13.12
C ALA A 53 18.27 11.06 -13.61
N THR A 54 18.31 9.80 -13.19
CA THR A 54 19.27 8.80 -13.64
C THR A 54 19.11 8.51 -15.13
N MET A 55 17.87 8.34 -15.61
CA MET A 55 17.57 8.10 -17.02
C MET A 55 18.07 9.24 -17.92
N LYS A 56 17.87 10.50 -17.52
CA LYS A 56 18.40 11.68 -18.26
C LYS A 56 19.93 11.69 -18.39
N GLN A 57 20.64 11.09 -17.42
CA GLN A 57 22.09 11.05 -17.41
C GLN A 57 22.64 9.87 -18.23
N TYR A 58 21.98 8.72 -18.16
CA TYR A 58 22.49 7.46 -18.72
C TYR A 58 21.95 7.12 -20.11
N LEU A 59 20.77 7.63 -20.48
CA LEU A 59 20.14 7.33 -21.76
C LEU A 59 20.49 8.38 -22.83
N PRO A 60 20.64 7.95 -24.10
CA PRO A 60 20.67 8.87 -25.23
C PRO A 60 19.44 9.81 -25.23
N PRO A 61 19.60 11.10 -25.59
CA PRO A 61 18.50 12.07 -25.51
C PRO A 61 17.24 11.66 -26.28
N GLN A 62 17.40 11.04 -27.45
CA GLN A 62 16.27 10.53 -28.25
C GLN A 62 15.54 9.40 -27.53
N LEU A 63 16.28 8.40 -27.03
CA LEU A 63 15.70 7.28 -26.30
C LEU A 63 14.97 7.75 -25.03
N TYR A 64 15.56 8.67 -24.27
CA TYR A 64 14.92 9.28 -23.11
C TYR A 64 13.60 9.98 -23.48
N GLN A 65 13.59 10.74 -24.59
CA GLN A 65 12.38 11.42 -25.07
C GLN A 65 11.30 10.43 -25.49
N SER A 66 11.65 9.40 -26.28
CA SER A 66 10.74 8.33 -26.70
C SER A 66 10.15 7.60 -25.50
N PHE A 67 10.99 7.20 -24.53
CA PHE A 67 10.54 6.52 -23.31
C PHE A 67 9.64 7.42 -22.45
N SER A 68 10.00 8.69 -22.27
CA SER A 68 9.19 9.67 -21.55
C SER A 68 7.84 9.93 -22.22
N GLN A 69 7.80 9.95 -23.55
CA GLN A 69 6.58 10.06 -24.31
C GLN A 69 5.71 8.82 -24.11
N MET A 70 6.31 7.62 -24.19
CA MET A 70 5.62 6.35 -23.94
C MET A 70 4.94 6.33 -22.56
N LEU A 71 5.63 6.75 -21.50
CA LEU A 71 5.05 6.85 -20.15
C LEU A 71 3.83 7.79 -20.09
N ARG A 72 3.79 8.81 -20.94
CA ARG A 72 2.68 9.77 -21.00
C ARG A 72 1.56 9.32 -21.93
N THR A 73 1.84 8.79 -23.11
CA THR A 73 0.85 8.56 -24.16
C THR A 73 0.42 7.10 -24.28
N THR A 74 1.10 6.18 -23.59
CA THR A 74 0.97 4.73 -23.74
C THR A 74 1.34 4.19 -25.13
N VAL A 75 1.94 5.02 -25.98
CA VAL A 75 2.48 4.61 -27.29
C VAL A 75 3.79 3.83 -27.05
N PRO A 76 3.90 2.57 -27.50
CA PRO A 76 5.11 1.77 -27.28
C PRO A 76 6.35 2.37 -27.96
N ILE A 77 7.51 2.21 -27.33
CA ILE A 77 8.81 2.40 -27.99
C ILE A 77 9.15 1.18 -28.86
N SER A 78 9.98 1.39 -29.88
CA SER A 78 10.40 0.33 -30.80
C SER A 78 11.21 -0.77 -30.12
N ASP A 79 11.26 -1.94 -30.74
CA ASP A 79 12.07 -3.09 -30.32
C ASP A 79 13.55 -2.72 -30.12
N ASP A 80 14.10 -1.94 -31.05
CA ASP A 80 15.50 -1.50 -30.99
C ASP A 80 15.73 -0.53 -29.82
N GLU A 81 14.79 0.40 -29.57
CA GLU A 81 14.84 1.30 -28.42
C GLU A 81 14.72 0.54 -27.08
N GLN A 82 13.95 -0.56 -27.04
CA GLN A 82 13.88 -1.41 -25.85
C GLN A 82 15.19 -2.15 -25.61
N ASP A 83 15.77 -2.73 -26.66
CA ASP A 83 17.07 -3.39 -26.59
C ASP A 83 18.18 -2.37 -26.24
N GLU A 84 18.09 -1.11 -26.64
CA GLU A 84 19.02 -0.06 -26.20
C GLU A 84 18.79 0.33 -24.73
N LEU A 85 17.53 0.48 -24.29
CA LEU A 85 17.19 0.81 -22.90
C LEU A 85 17.65 -0.29 -21.92
N ALA A 86 17.44 -1.56 -22.26
CA ALA A 86 17.94 -2.69 -21.46
C ALA A 86 19.47 -2.68 -21.33
N TYR A 87 20.19 -2.23 -22.36
CA TYR A 87 21.64 -2.13 -22.36
C TYR A 87 22.12 -1.09 -21.37
N HIS A 88 21.57 0.13 -21.45
CA HIS A 88 21.91 1.20 -20.52
C HIS A 88 21.52 0.86 -19.08
N LEU A 89 20.36 0.23 -18.88
CA LEU A 89 19.91 -0.20 -17.56
C LEU A 89 20.82 -1.29 -16.95
N GLN A 90 21.17 -2.33 -17.72
CA GLN A 90 22.08 -3.37 -17.24
C GLN A 90 23.46 -2.78 -16.92
N HIS A 91 23.99 -1.93 -17.80
CA HIS A 91 25.28 -1.28 -17.59
C HIS A 91 25.29 -0.44 -16.30
N TRP A 92 24.28 0.42 -16.15
CA TRP A 92 24.07 1.23 -14.94
C TRP A 92 24.01 0.40 -13.66
N ALA A 93 23.32 -0.74 -13.71
CA ALA A 93 23.19 -1.63 -12.56
C ALA A 93 24.51 -2.31 -12.20
N MET A 94 25.27 -2.75 -13.21
CA MET A 94 26.58 -3.38 -13.02
C MET A 94 27.63 -2.42 -12.47
N GLU A 95 27.61 -1.14 -12.86
CA GLU A 95 28.45 -0.10 -12.24
C GLU A 95 28.19 0.05 -10.74
N ARG A 96 26.98 -0.32 -10.28
CA ARG A 96 26.57 -0.33 -8.87
C ARG A 96 26.75 -1.69 -8.20
N GLY A 97 27.51 -2.58 -8.83
CA GLY A 97 27.84 -3.89 -8.29
C GLY A 97 26.74 -4.95 -8.45
N ALA A 98 25.72 -4.72 -9.28
CA ALA A 98 24.75 -5.77 -9.57
C ALA A 98 25.40 -6.91 -10.36
N THR A 99 25.29 -8.12 -9.83
CA THR A 99 25.74 -9.38 -10.46
C THR A 99 24.56 -10.20 -10.98
N THR A 100 23.36 -9.85 -10.52
CA THR A 100 22.11 -10.54 -10.84
C THR A 100 21.00 -9.54 -11.13
N PHE A 101 19.93 -9.97 -11.78
CA PHE A 101 18.66 -9.25 -11.87
C PHE A 101 17.50 -10.15 -11.43
N SER A 102 16.36 -9.52 -11.09
CA SER A 102 15.15 -10.23 -10.68
C SER A 102 13.91 -9.39 -10.95
N HIS A 103 12.86 -10.00 -11.50
CA HIS A 103 11.53 -9.40 -11.49
C HIS A 103 10.91 -9.57 -10.10
N LEU A 104 10.67 -8.46 -9.43
CA LEU A 104 10.04 -8.41 -8.12
C LEU A 104 8.54 -8.21 -8.30
N PHE A 105 7.74 -9.23 -7.97
CA PHE A 105 6.29 -9.16 -8.04
C PHE A 105 5.65 -9.66 -6.76
N THR A 106 4.37 -9.32 -6.57
CA THR A 106 3.62 -9.61 -5.36
C THR A 106 2.50 -10.62 -5.68
N PRO A 107 2.72 -11.93 -5.52
CA PRO A 107 1.70 -12.93 -5.80
C PRO A 107 0.45 -12.77 -4.91
N ILE A 108 -0.68 -13.37 -5.30
CA ILE A 108 -1.89 -13.44 -4.45
C ILE A 108 -1.60 -14.17 -3.12
N ARG A 109 -0.60 -15.08 -3.11
CA ARG A 109 -0.16 -15.81 -1.92
C ARG A 109 1.27 -15.48 -1.54
N GLY A 110 1.44 -14.97 -0.32
CA GLY A 110 2.70 -14.51 0.22
C GLY A 110 2.93 -13.01 -0.02
N ASN A 111 4.12 -12.53 0.37
CA ASN A 111 4.44 -11.10 0.36
C ASN A 111 5.07 -10.66 -0.96
N SER A 112 6.27 -11.17 -1.25
CA SER A 112 7.00 -10.94 -2.51
C SER A 112 7.48 -12.27 -3.10
N ALA A 113 7.63 -12.30 -4.41
CA ALA A 113 8.30 -13.36 -5.13
C ALA A 113 9.32 -12.74 -6.09
N SER A 114 10.49 -13.37 -6.15
CA SER A 114 11.56 -12.93 -7.03
C SER A 114 12.46 -14.13 -7.36
N ARG A 115 12.99 -14.17 -8.59
CA ARG A 115 13.96 -15.18 -9.03
C ARG A 115 15.19 -14.45 -9.54
N LYS A 116 16.31 -14.62 -8.84
CA LYS A 116 17.59 -14.02 -9.24
C LYS A 116 18.21 -14.79 -10.38
N GLU A 117 18.54 -14.08 -11.45
CA GLU A 117 19.26 -14.58 -12.62
C GLU A 117 20.57 -13.81 -12.76
N ALA A 118 21.65 -14.51 -13.12
CA ALA A 118 22.98 -13.91 -13.19
C ALA A 118 23.19 -13.15 -14.50
N PHE A 119 23.97 -12.06 -14.47
CA PHE A 119 24.43 -11.37 -15.69
C PHE A 119 25.59 -12.10 -16.39
N VAL A 120 25.79 -13.39 -16.11
CA VAL A 120 26.88 -14.19 -16.68
C VAL A 120 26.35 -15.50 -17.24
N ALA A 121 26.84 -15.87 -18.42
CA ALA A 121 26.56 -17.13 -19.08
C ALA A 121 27.86 -17.88 -19.39
N ARG A 122 27.71 -19.19 -19.61
CA ARG A 122 28.81 -20.02 -20.13
C ARG A 122 28.84 -19.98 -21.65
N SER A 123 30.02 -19.71 -22.19
CA SER A 123 30.28 -19.88 -23.62
C SER A 123 30.31 -21.36 -24.00
N LYS A 124 30.27 -21.66 -25.30
CA LYS A 124 30.41 -23.04 -25.82
C LYS A 124 31.71 -23.73 -25.37
N ASN A 125 32.75 -22.94 -25.04
CA ASN A 125 34.06 -23.44 -24.63
C ASN A 125 34.19 -23.61 -23.11
N GLY A 126 33.15 -23.26 -22.34
CA GLY A 126 33.11 -23.41 -20.88
C GLY A 126 33.44 -22.14 -20.09
N ASP A 127 33.99 -21.11 -20.74
CA ASP A 127 34.34 -19.83 -20.10
C ASP A 127 33.10 -19.01 -19.73
N LEU A 128 33.16 -18.33 -18.58
CA LEU A 128 32.15 -17.35 -18.18
C LEU A 128 32.36 -16.03 -18.93
N HIS A 129 31.29 -15.49 -19.47
CA HIS A 129 31.26 -14.17 -20.06
C HIS A 129 30.04 -13.40 -19.56
N ARG A 130 30.11 -12.07 -19.64
CA ARG A 130 28.95 -11.21 -19.36
C ARG A 130 27.90 -11.49 -20.42
N GLU A 131 26.70 -11.87 -19.98
CA GLU A 131 25.56 -12.07 -20.85
C GLU A 131 24.79 -10.75 -20.94
N TYR A 132 24.46 -10.36 -22.17
CA TYR A 132 23.53 -9.28 -22.38
C TYR A 132 22.09 -9.83 -22.31
N ILE A 133 21.33 -9.39 -21.30
CA ILE A 133 20.01 -9.96 -20.99
C ILE A 133 18.93 -9.43 -21.95
N GLY A 134 19.12 -8.23 -22.51
CA GLY A 134 18.20 -7.63 -23.47
C GLY A 134 16.75 -7.60 -22.98
N ARG A 135 15.84 -8.09 -23.83
CA ARG A 135 14.38 -8.07 -23.60
C ARG A 135 13.92 -8.81 -22.36
N ASP A 136 14.72 -9.74 -21.83
CA ASP A 136 14.37 -10.44 -20.59
C ASP A 136 14.26 -9.47 -19.40
N LEU A 137 14.89 -8.29 -19.44
CA LEU A 137 14.67 -7.25 -18.42
C LEU A 137 13.25 -6.69 -18.46
N PHE A 138 12.67 -6.51 -19.65
CA PHE A 138 11.30 -6.02 -19.82
C PHE A 138 10.28 -7.12 -19.54
N ARG A 139 10.48 -8.30 -20.11
CA ARG A 139 9.53 -9.40 -20.04
C ARG A 139 10.26 -10.73 -19.97
N LYS A 140 9.97 -11.51 -18.93
CA LYS A 140 10.42 -12.91 -18.86
C LYS A 140 9.25 -13.84 -19.13
N GLU A 141 9.41 -14.72 -20.12
CA GLU A 141 8.39 -15.72 -20.46
C GLU A 141 8.66 -17.08 -19.82
N ARG A 142 7.58 -17.88 -19.71
CA ARG A 142 7.63 -19.32 -19.36
C ARG A 142 8.31 -19.61 -18.02
N ILE A 143 8.09 -18.75 -17.03
CA ILE A 143 8.46 -19.04 -15.64
C ILE A 143 7.54 -20.16 -15.17
N ALA A 144 8.10 -21.34 -14.91
CA ALA A 144 7.34 -22.44 -14.34
C ALA A 144 7.00 -22.12 -12.88
N ILE A 145 5.71 -22.00 -12.57
CA ILE A 145 5.21 -21.87 -11.21
C ILE A 145 4.51 -23.18 -10.81
N SER A 146 4.80 -23.66 -9.60
CA SER A 146 4.37 -24.99 -9.14
C SER A 146 2.92 -25.03 -8.60
N SER A 147 2.22 -23.90 -8.54
CA SER A 147 1.00 -23.80 -7.72
C SER A 147 0.04 -22.73 -8.24
N TYR A 148 -0.60 -22.97 -9.39
CA TYR A 148 -1.78 -22.20 -9.75
C TYR A 148 -3.02 -22.79 -9.06
N PRO A 149 -3.89 -21.98 -8.44
CA PRO A 149 -5.06 -22.48 -7.72
C PRO A 149 -5.97 -23.33 -8.63
N GLY A 150 -6.29 -24.55 -8.19
CA GLY A 150 -7.13 -25.47 -8.96
C GLY A 150 -6.41 -26.24 -10.09
N GLN A 151 -5.09 -26.14 -10.20
CA GLN A 151 -4.29 -26.88 -11.19
C GLN A 151 -3.27 -27.79 -10.52
N SER A 152 -3.23 -29.07 -10.92
CA SER A 152 -2.25 -30.05 -10.45
C SER A 152 -0.91 -29.99 -11.20
N ASN A 153 -0.86 -29.27 -12.32
CA ASN A 153 0.31 -29.15 -13.19
C ASN A 153 1.00 -27.78 -13.03
N ARG A 154 2.30 -27.73 -13.37
CA ARG A 154 3.06 -26.48 -13.44
C ARG A 154 2.46 -25.54 -14.49
N VAL A 155 2.03 -24.37 -14.06
CA VAL A 155 1.52 -23.31 -14.95
C VAL A 155 2.68 -22.44 -15.40
N LYS A 156 2.61 -21.96 -16.64
CA LYS A 156 3.59 -21.00 -17.17
C LYS A 156 3.12 -19.59 -16.81
N ALA A 157 3.98 -18.87 -16.12
CA ALA A 157 3.81 -17.45 -15.87
C ALA A 157 4.74 -16.63 -16.77
N SER A 158 4.37 -15.37 -16.98
CA SER A 158 5.25 -14.35 -17.55
C SER A 158 5.28 -13.16 -16.60
N THR A 159 6.47 -12.60 -16.39
CA THR A 159 6.65 -11.32 -15.68
C THR A 159 6.85 -10.20 -16.69
N LEU A 160 6.34 -9.02 -16.36
CA LEU A 160 6.47 -7.81 -17.17
C LEU A 160 6.82 -6.64 -16.25
N TRP A 161 7.86 -5.89 -16.55
CA TRP A 161 8.25 -4.70 -15.80
C TRP A 161 7.10 -3.66 -15.81
N ASP A 162 6.70 -3.21 -14.63
CA ASP A 162 5.91 -1.99 -14.47
C ASP A 162 6.84 -0.78 -14.68
N VAL A 163 6.90 -0.30 -15.92
CA VAL A 163 7.72 0.85 -16.33
C VAL A 163 7.38 2.16 -15.60
N THR A 164 6.24 2.22 -14.90
CA THR A 164 5.88 3.38 -14.06
C THR A 164 6.48 3.32 -12.66
N SER A 165 7.15 2.22 -12.30
CA SER A 165 7.92 2.04 -11.09
C SER A 165 9.41 1.79 -11.42
N PRO A 166 10.34 2.63 -10.94
CA PRO A 166 11.72 2.59 -11.37
C PRO A 166 12.47 1.35 -10.82
N PRO A 167 13.31 0.69 -11.64
CA PRO A 167 14.23 -0.34 -11.16
C PRO A 167 15.24 0.21 -10.15
N PHE A 168 15.70 -0.67 -9.25
CA PHE A 168 16.70 -0.31 -8.23
C PHE A 168 17.70 -1.43 -8.01
N VAL A 169 18.88 -1.08 -7.48
CA VAL A 169 19.93 -2.04 -7.11
C VAL A 169 19.97 -2.19 -5.60
N LEU A 170 19.79 -3.42 -5.12
CA LEU A 170 19.92 -3.78 -3.71
C LEU A 170 20.62 -5.14 -3.59
N ASN A 171 21.56 -5.29 -2.65
CA ASN A 171 22.24 -6.56 -2.37
C ASN A 171 22.78 -7.27 -3.63
N GLN A 172 23.47 -6.52 -4.50
CA GLN A 172 24.04 -6.99 -5.78
C GLN A 172 23.01 -7.51 -6.79
N THR A 173 21.73 -7.14 -6.64
CA THR A 173 20.65 -7.51 -7.56
C THR A 173 19.98 -6.26 -8.11
N LEU A 174 19.81 -6.20 -9.43
CA LEU A 174 18.89 -5.29 -10.09
C LEU A 174 17.45 -5.83 -9.94
N TYR A 175 16.63 -5.14 -9.17
CA TYR A 175 15.23 -5.47 -9.01
C TYR A 175 14.37 -4.67 -9.99
N MET A 176 13.54 -5.39 -10.74
CA MET A 176 12.58 -4.86 -11.70
C MET A 176 11.17 -5.01 -11.10
N PRO A 177 10.50 -3.94 -10.64
CA PRO A 177 9.13 -4.03 -10.17
C PRO A 177 8.22 -4.59 -11.26
N ALA A 178 7.52 -5.68 -11.02
CA ALA A 178 6.91 -6.46 -12.10
C ALA A 178 5.48 -6.89 -11.81
N MET A 179 4.73 -7.00 -12.89
CA MET A 179 3.46 -7.71 -12.95
C MET A 179 3.70 -9.18 -13.25
N CYS A 180 2.83 -10.06 -12.79
CA CYS A 180 2.91 -11.49 -13.09
C CYS A 180 1.56 -12.07 -13.55
N ARG A 181 1.56 -12.67 -14.74
CA ARG A 181 0.38 -13.22 -15.41
C ARG A 181 0.58 -14.67 -15.84
N THR A 182 -0.53 -15.41 -15.95
CA THR A 182 -0.60 -16.74 -16.54
C THR A 182 -1.60 -16.78 -17.70
N GLU A 183 -1.71 -17.91 -18.37
CA GLU A 183 -2.75 -18.15 -19.39
C GLU A 183 -4.19 -18.11 -18.82
N PHE A 184 -4.35 -18.18 -17.50
CA PHE A 184 -5.63 -18.15 -16.80
C PHE A 184 -5.94 -16.79 -16.15
N GLY A 185 -5.10 -15.77 -16.38
CA GLY A 185 -5.26 -14.42 -15.83
C GLY A 185 -4.13 -14.00 -14.89
N THR A 186 -4.41 -12.99 -14.06
CA THR A 186 -3.43 -12.41 -13.14
C THR A 186 -3.29 -13.21 -11.86
N ILE A 187 -2.05 -13.40 -11.40
CA ILE A 187 -1.73 -14.10 -10.14
C ILE A 187 -1.00 -13.22 -9.14
N ASP A 188 -0.98 -11.91 -9.39
CA ASP A 188 -0.33 -10.89 -8.58
C ASP A 188 -1.33 -9.85 -8.07
N GLU A 189 -0.95 -9.09 -7.05
CA GLU A 189 -1.77 -7.98 -6.55
C GLU A 189 -1.50 -6.67 -7.32
N LYS A 190 -0.36 -6.56 -8.02
CA LYS A 190 0.04 -5.34 -8.73
C LYS A 190 -0.75 -5.09 -10.02
N THR A 191 -0.96 -6.11 -10.86
CA THR A 191 -1.72 -5.92 -12.11
C THR A 191 -3.14 -5.35 -11.88
N PRO A 192 -3.95 -5.88 -10.95
CA PRO A 192 -5.26 -5.30 -10.65
C PRO A 192 -5.20 -3.86 -10.14
N HIS A 193 -4.19 -3.52 -9.33
CA HIS A 193 -3.99 -2.15 -8.86
C HIS A 193 -3.66 -1.20 -10.02
N LEU A 194 -2.82 -1.59 -10.97
CA LEU A 194 -2.55 -0.78 -12.16
C LEU A 194 -3.81 -0.60 -13.03
N ARG A 195 -4.62 -1.66 -13.18
CA ARG A 195 -5.94 -1.57 -13.85
C ARG A 195 -6.86 -0.58 -13.13
N SER A 196 -6.89 -0.58 -11.79
CA SER A 196 -7.74 0.34 -11.03
C SER A 196 -7.29 1.79 -11.11
N ILE A 197 -5.97 2.06 -11.16
CA ILE A 197 -5.43 3.40 -11.42
C ILE A 197 -5.89 3.89 -12.79
N LYS A 198 -5.88 3.04 -13.82
CA LYS A 198 -6.38 3.38 -15.15
C LYS A 198 -7.89 3.66 -15.12
N ALA A 199 -8.69 2.80 -14.51
CA ALA A 199 -10.14 2.99 -14.41
C ALA A 199 -10.49 4.31 -13.68
N LEU A 200 -9.79 4.61 -12.59
CA LEU A 200 -9.95 5.88 -11.87
C LEU A 200 -9.61 7.08 -12.76
N ARG A 201 -8.52 7.02 -13.52
CA ARG A 201 -8.12 8.07 -14.47
C ARG A 201 -9.19 8.32 -15.53
N GLU A 202 -9.70 7.25 -16.13
CA GLU A 202 -10.72 7.33 -17.17
C GLU A 202 -12.04 7.89 -16.63
N ALA A 203 -12.51 7.40 -15.48
CA ALA A 203 -13.74 7.88 -14.85
C ALA A 203 -13.64 9.35 -14.42
N ALA A 204 -12.50 9.76 -13.85
CA ALA A 204 -12.24 11.16 -13.48
C ALA A 204 -12.19 12.06 -14.72
N ALA A 205 -11.48 11.67 -15.77
CA ALA A 205 -11.38 12.42 -17.01
C ALA A 205 -12.76 12.59 -17.68
N ARG A 206 -13.57 11.52 -17.73
CA ARG A 206 -14.94 11.56 -18.23
C ARG A 206 -15.81 12.51 -17.42
N LEU A 207 -15.80 12.39 -16.10
CA LEU A 207 -16.58 13.27 -15.23
C LEU A 207 -16.21 14.75 -15.44
N CYS A 208 -14.92 15.06 -15.51
CA CYS A 208 -14.45 16.42 -15.77
C CYS A 208 -14.91 16.93 -17.13
N SER A 209 -14.88 16.09 -18.16
CA SER A 209 -15.37 16.45 -19.50
C SER A 209 -16.86 16.78 -19.49
N VAL A 210 -17.67 16.05 -18.72
CA VAL A 210 -19.13 16.25 -18.65
C VAL A 210 -19.48 17.46 -17.78
N MET A 211 -18.70 17.74 -16.73
CA MET A 211 -18.87 18.94 -15.90
C MET A 211 -18.52 20.25 -16.64
N GLY A 212 -17.77 20.18 -17.75
CA GLY A 212 -17.40 21.33 -18.57
C GLY A 212 -16.40 22.30 -17.89
N SER A 213 -16.19 23.46 -18.53
CA SER A 213 -15.34 24.56 -18.02
C SER A 213 -15.85 25.17 -16.71
N ASP A 214 -17.10 24.88 -16.31
CA ASP A 214 -17.70 25.35 -15.06
C ASP A 214 -17.10 24.69 -13.80
N GLY A 215 -16.26 23.65 -13.96
CA GLY A 215 -15.52 23.00 -12.88
C GLY A 215 -14.00 23.12 -12.94
N PHE A 216 -13.44 23.54 -14.08
CA PHE A 216 -11.99 23.54 -14.33
C PHE A 216 -11.62 24.55 -15.42
N GLU A 217 -11.45 25.83 -15.06
CA GLU A 217 -10.77 26.77 -15.96
C GLU A 217 -9.26 26.50 -15.93
N ASN A 218 -8.75 25.87 -16.99
CA ASN A 218 -7.34 25.93 -17.34
C ASN A 218 -7.04 27.39 -17.72
N LYS A 219 -6.24 28.11 -16.92
CA LYS A 219 -5.90 29.52 -17.21
C LYS A 219 -4.93 29.64 -18.39
N GLN A 220 -5.41 29.41 -19.61
CA GLN A 220 -4.91 30.04 -20.84
C GLN A 220 -6.09 30.35 -21.78
N PRO A 221 -6.09 31.50 -22.47
CA PRO A 221 -7.22 31.93 -23.29
C PRO A 221 -7.41 31.02 -24.52
N VAL A 222 -8.53 30.31 -24.56
CA VAL A 222 -8.91 29.40 -25.65
C VAL A 222 -9.60 30.17 -26.77
N GLN A 223 -9.04 30.13 -28.00
CA GLN A 223 -9.82 30.44 -29.21
C GLN A 223 -10.71 29.24 -29.56
N LYS A 224 -12.02 29.48 -29.69
CA LYS A 224 -13.03 28.47 -30.04
C LYS A 224 -12.77 27.88 -31.43
N LEU A 225 -12.61 26.56 -31.52
CA LEU A 225 -12.81 25.78 -32.75
C LEU A 225 -13.74 24.59 -32.49
N ARG A 226 -14.65 24.34 -33.45
CA ARG A 226 -15.70 23.31 -33.38
C ARG A 226 -15.12 21.90 -33.60
N PRO A 227 -15.61 20.86 -32.92
CA PRO A 227 -15.13 19.49 -33.12
C PRO A 227 -15.64 18.90 -34.43
N LYS A 228 -14.75 18.23 -35.18
CA LYS A 228 -15.12 17.24 -36.20
C LYS A 228 -15.15 15.87 -35.55
N ARG A 229 -16.24 15.13 -35.78
CA ARG A 229 -16.39 13.72 -35.39
C ARG A 229 -15.42 12.85 -36.18
N ILE A 230 -14.79 11.90 -35.50
CA ILE A 230 -14.24 10.69 -36.12
C ILE A 230 -15.04 9.54 -35.51
N THR A 231 -15.80 8.87 -36.37
CA THR A 231 -16.53 7.64 -36.08
C THR A 231 -15.64 6.43 -36.41
N ASP A 232 -15.92 5.34 -35.70
CA ASP A 232 -15.64 3.94 -36.03
C ASP A 232 -14.17 3.47 -36.03
N LEU A 233 -13.80 2.78 -34.94
CA LEU A 233 -12.94 1.60 -34.99
C LEU A 233 -13.51 0.54 -34.04
N ASP A 234 -13.68 -0.64 -34.60
CA ASP A 234 -14.50 -1.76 -34.15
C ASP A 234 -14.07 -2.44 -32.84
N ASP A 235 -15.08 -3.09 -32.27
CA ASP A 235 -15.01 -4.20 -31.30
C ASP A 235 -13.91 -5.20 -31.64
N ASP A 236 -12.95 -5.37 -30.73
CA ASP A 236 -12.32 -6.66 -30.52
C ASP A 236 -12.31 -6.98 -29.03
N SER A 237 -12.91 -8.12 -28.73
CA SER A 237 -13.18 -8.64 -27.41
C SER A 237 -11.90 -9.14 -26.74
N ASP A 238 -11.09 -8.23 -26.21
CA ASP A 238 -10.25 -8.45 -25.03
C ASP A 238 -9.80 -7.08 -24.50
N GLY A 239 -10.26 -6.74 -23.30
CA GLY A 239 -9.99 -5.46 -22.64
C GLY A 239 -8.55 -5.35 -22.16
N GLU A 240 -7.59 -5.24 -23.07
CA GLU A 240 -6.18 -5.11 -22.74
C GLU A 240 -5.78 -3.66 -22.46
N LEU A 241 -4.93 -3.50 -21.45
CA LEU A 241 -4.05 -2.35 -21.35
C LEU A 241 -3.23 -2.31 -22.65
N GLY A 242 -3.13 -1.18 -23.35
CA GLY A 242 -2.31 -1.03 -24.58
C GLY A 242 -0.82 -1.39 -24.41
N TRP A 243 -0.42 -1.80 -23.22
CA TRP A 243 0.83 -2.46 -22.87
C TRP A 243 0.77 -3.96 -23.24
N GLY A 244 0.86 -4.30 -24.53
CA GLY A 244 1.16 -5.69 -24.92
C GLY A 244 0.47 -6.29 -26.16
N GLN A 245 -0.45 -5.57 -26.82
CA GLN A 245 -1.27 -6.13 -27.91
C GLN A 245 -0.52 -6.42 -29.24
N HIS A 246 0.70 -5.91 -29.46
CA HIS A 246 1.45 -6.11 -30.72
C HIS A 246 2.64 -7.10 -30.60
N TRP A 247 2.51 -8.15 -29.79
CA TRP A 247 3.63 -9.04 -29.49
C TRP A 247 3.28 -10.52 -29.76
N THR A 248 2.96 -10.85 -31.01
CA THR A 248 3.00 -12.22 -31.53
C THR A 248 4.31 -12.42 -32.29
N GLY A 249 5.08 -13.42 -31.86
CA GLY A 249 6.52 -13.48 -32.05
C GLY A 249 6.99 -13.75 -33.48
N ASN A 250 8.15 -13.20 -33.79
CA ASN A 250 9.10 -13.82 -34.71
C ASN A 250 10.38 -14.16 -33.95
N LYS A 251 10.70 -15.47 -33.95
CA LYS A 251 12.04 -15.97 -33.61
C LYS A 251 13.02 -15.36 -34.63
N HIS A 252 14.18 -14.85 -34.22
CA HIS A 252 15.45 -15.07 -34.93
C HIS A 252 16.69 -14.56 -34.17
N HIS A 253 17.83 -14.98 -34.72
CA HIS A 253 19.11 -15.24 -34.09
C HIS A 253 19.89 -14.01 -33.59
N SER A 254 20.62 -14.23 -32.48
CA SER A 254 21.70 -13.37 -32.01
C SER A 254 22.69 -13.05 -33.14
N LYS A 255 22.67 -11.81 -33.64
CA LYS A 255 23.79 -11.29 -34.41
C LYS A 255 24.70 -10.55 -33.46
N HIS A 256 25.93 -11.05 -33.35
CA HIS A 256 27.06 -10.32 -32.80
C HIS A 256 27.18 -8.96 -33.49
N VAL A 257 27.14 -7.88 -32.72
CA VAL A 257 27.58 -6.56 -33.18
C VAL A 257 29.11 -6.51 -33.04
N PRO A 258 29.87 -6.31 -34.12
CA PRO A 258 31.31 -6.08 -34.03
C PRO A 258 31.60 -4.62 -33.69
N THR A 259 32.50 -4.42 -32.73
CA THR A 259 33.19 -3.15 -32.47
C THR A 259 34.28 -2.93 -33.52
N SER A 260 34.23 -1.83 -34.28
CA SER A 260 35.43 -1.21 -34.87
C SER A 260 35.16 0.23 -35.30
N ASP A 261 36.17 1.06 -35.06
CA ASP A 261 36.36 2.48 -35.38
C ASP A 261 35.86 2.91 -36.77
N LEU A 262 35.54 4.22 -36.89
CA LEU A 262 35.90 5.04 -38.06
C LEU A 262 35.72 6.53 -37.74
N ASN A 263 36.85 7.23 -37.68
CA ASN A 263 36.99 8.68 -37.88
C ASN A 263 36.80 9.01 -39.38
N ASP A 264 36.52 10.29 -39.63
CA ASP A 264 36.44 11.00 -40.92
C ASP A 264 35.23 10.69 -41.80
N MET A 265 34.34 11.67 -41.96
CA MET A 265 34.34 12.55 -43.15
C MET A 265 33.38 13.73 -42.94
N ASN A 266 33.94 14.92 -43.16
CA ASN A 266 33.26 16.19 -43.28
C ASN A 266 33.16 16.49 -44.78
N ASP A 267 31.96 16.66 -45.33
CA ASP A 267 31.70 17.57 -46.46
C ASP A 267 30.19 17.67 -46.74
N GLY A 268 29.72 18.91 -46.93
CA GLY A 268 28.31 19.27 -46.93
C GLY A 268 27.62 19.27 -48.30
N SER A 269 26.30 19.42 -48.27
CA SER A 269 25.55 20.42 -49.08
C SER A 269 24.03 20.31 -48.89
N GLY A 270 23.45 21.46 -48.50
CA GLY A 270 22.12 21.98 -48.81
C GLY A 270 20.88 21.06 -48.89
N MET A 271 19.98 21.19 -47.90
CA MET A 271 18.54 21.14 -48.18
C MET A 271 17.71 21.89 -47.13
N SER A 272 16.59 22.43 -47.59
CA SER A 272 15.93 23.66 -47.12
C SER A 272 15.24 23.61 -45.76
N THR A 273 15.46 24.65 -44.97
CA THR A 273 14.66 25.05 -43.81
C THR A 273 13.30 25.61 -44.24
N LYS A 274 12.22 24.82 -44.15
CA LYS A 274 10.82 25.31 -44.12
C LYS A 274 9.83 24.16 -43.82
N SER A 275 9.70 23.76 -42.56
CA SER A 275 8.49 23.07 -42.03
C SER A 275 8.42 22.92 -40.50
N GLN A 276 9.44 23.30 -39.72
CA GLN A 276 9.47 23.05 -38.27
C GLN A 276 8.73 24.05 -37.37
N SER A 277 8.03 25.06 -37.89
CA SER A 277 7.45 26.13 -37.04
C SER A 277 6.00 25.91 -36.59
N ASN A 278 5.28 24.89 -37.07
CA ASN A 278 3.88 24.67 -36.68
C ASN A 278 3.65 23.48 -35.72
N SER A 279 4.60 22.57 -35.55
CA SER A 279 4.40 21.39 -34.67
C SER A 279 4.54 21.70 -33.18
N GLN A 280 5.33 22.70 -32.80
CA GLN A 280 5.50 23.10 -31.39
C GLN A 280 4.30 23.91 -30.85
N SER A 281 3.65 24.74 -31.69
CA SER A 281 2.44 25.46 -31.29
C SER A 281 1.23 24.54 -31.17
N ASP A 282 1.14 23.54 -32.04
CA ASP A 282 0.05 22.56 -32.02
C ASP A 282 0.19 21.57 -30.85
N ALA A 283 1.42 21.16 -30.50
CA ALA A 283 1.68 20.35 -29.31
C ALA A 283 1.43 21.12 -27.99
N ALA A 284 1.79 22.40 -27.93
CA ALA A 284 1.51 23.25 -26.76
C ALA A 284 0.01 23.52 -26.57
N ASN A 285 -0.73 23.73 -27.67
CA ASN A 285 -2.19 23.90 -27.63
C ASN A 285 -2.94 22.58 -27.39
N ALA A 286 -2.41 21.44 -27.86
CA ALA A 286 -2.95 20.11 -27.54
C ALA A 286 -2.75 19.75 -26.05
N ALA A 287 -1.63 20.16 -25.45
CA ALA A 287 -1.40 20.00 -24.01
C ALA A 287 -2.34 20.85 -23.15
N ALA A 288 -2.73 22.04 -23.60
CA ALA A 288 -3.68 22.91 -22.90
C ALA A 288 -5.14 22.39 -22.92
N ASN A 289 -5.49 21.55 -23.90
CA ASN A 289 -6.77 20.87 -24.04
C ASN A 289 -6.72 19.38 -23.63
N ALA A 290 -5.63 18.93 -23.00
CA ALA A 290 -5.51 17.55 -22.56
C ALA A 290 -6.50 17.26 -21.42
N PRO A 291 -7.20 16.10 -21.45
CA PRO A 291 -8.10 15.72 -20.37
C PRO A 291 -7.35 15.67 -19.03
N LEU A 292 -8.02 16.08 -17.94
CA LEU A 292 -7.46 16.03 -16.59
C LEU A 292 -6.97 14.61 -16.30
N ARG A 293 -5.68 14.48 -15.98
CA ARG A 293 -5.07 13.23 -15.57
C ARG A 293 -4.91 13.23 -14.07
N VAL A 294 -5.62 12.32 -13.41
CA VAL A 294 -5.50 12.13 -11.96
C VAL A 294 -4.46 11.05 -11.62
N LEU A 295 -3.83 11.21 -10.47
CA LEU A 295 -2.89 10.32 -9.84
C LEU A 295 -3.52 9.86 -8.53
N SER A 296 -3.48 8.56 -8.29
CA SER A 296 -3.68 8.03 -6.94
C SER A 296 -2.34 8.11 -6.23
N ASN A 297 -2.30 8.81 -5.09
CA ASN A 297 -1.11 9.00 -4.28
C ASN A 297 -1.34 8.45 -2.88
N VAL A 298 -0.30 7.85 -2.30
CA VAL A 298 -0.34 7.24 -0.97
C VAL A 298 0.97 7.50 -0.25
N SER A 299 0.87 7.97 1.00
CA SER A 299 1.87 7.68 2.02
C SER A 299 1.35 6.59 2.95
N TRP A 300 2.27 5.77 3.44
CA TRP A 300 2.01 4.75 4.44
C TRP A 300 2.72 5.06 5.76
N GLU A 301 2.08 4.66 6.86
CA GLU A 301 2.60 4.62 8.22
C GLU A 301 2.71 3.14 8.60
N GLN A 302 3.93 2.58 8.59
CA GLN A 302 4.15 1.15 8.82
C GLN A 302 4.53 0.92 10.29
N GLU A 303 3.63 0.29 11.03
CA GLU A 303 3.92 -0.19 12.37
C GLU A 303 4.52 -1.60 12.34
N PHE A 304 5.36 -1.90 13.34
CA PHE A 304 5.98 -3.20 13.55
C PHE A 304 6.51 -3.35 14.97
N TYR A 305 6.76 -4.59 15.38
CA TYR A 305 7.52 -4.89 16.59
C TYR A 305 8.97 -5.22 16.27
N LEU A 306 9.89 -4.76 17.12
CA LEU A 306 11.24 -5.28 17.22
C LEU A 306 11.35 -6.09 18.50
N VAL A 307 12.01 -7.24 18.43
CA VAL A 307 12.30 -8.08 19.61
C VAL A 307 13.74 -8.57 19.58
N PRO A 308 14.37 -8.86 20.72
CA PRO A 308 15.66 -9.52 20.76
C PRO A 308 15.62 -10.88 20.04
N LYS A 309 16.54 -11.10 19.11
CA LYS A 309 16.58 -12.32 18.29
C LYS A 309 16.71 -13.59 19.12
N GLN A 310 17.48 -13.56 20.22
CA GLN A 310 17.64 -14.72 21.10
C GLN A 310 16.34 -15.10 21.81
N ALA A 311 15.56 -14.11 22.26
CA ALA A 311 14.25 -14.35 22.87
C ALA A 311 13.23 -14.85 21.83
N TYR A 312 13.27 -14.29 20.61
CA TYR A 312 12.46 -14.77 19.49
C TYR A 312 12.74 -16.24 19.16
N LEU A 313 14.01 -16.67 19.14
CA LEU A 313 14.37 -18.05 18.83
C LEU A 313 13.90 -19.07 19.89
N LYS A 314 13.58 -18.63 21.11
CA LYS A 314 12.96 -19.46 22.16
C LYS A 314 11.43 -19.55 22.04
N ARG A 315 10.85 -19.07 20.95
CA ARG A 315 9.40 -19.01 20.72
C ARG A 315 9.03 -19.71 19.41
N PRO A 316 8.89 -21.05 19.41
CA PRO A 316 8.47 -21.81 18.23
C PRO A 316 7.18 -21.28 17.59
N ASP A 317 6.24 -20.81 18.41
CA ASP A 317 5.01 -20.17 17.94
C ASP A 317 5.25 -18.86 17.19
N LEU A 318 6.11 -17.97 17.68
CA LEU A 318 6.48 -16.75 16.95
C LEU A 318 7.22 -17.06 15.64
N ILE A 319 8.01 -18.14 15.60
CA ILE A 319 8.70 -18.55 14.39
C ILE A 319 7.71 -19.07 13.34
N GLN A 320 6.84 -20.00 13.74
CA GLN A 320 5.92 -20.67 12.82
C GLN A 320 4.71 -19.82 12.45
N THR A 321 4.20 -19.02 13.38
CA THR A 321 2.91 -18.32 13.22
C THR A 321 3.03 -16.80 13.22
N GLN A 322 4.22 -16.25 13.52
CA GLN A 322 4.46 -14.81 13.70
C GLN A 322 3.64 -14.16 14.83
N GLN A 323 2.93 -14.97 15.64
CA GLN A 323 2.19 -14.54 16.80
C GLN A 323 2.45 -15.44 18.01
N THR A 324 2.27 -14.88 19.19
CA THR A 324 2.32 -15.63 20.45
C THR A 324 1.00 -16.36 20.66
N LEU A 325 1.07 -17.69 20.77
CA LEU A 325 -0.11 -18.52 21.04
C LEU A 325 -0.42 -18.59 22.53
N VAL A 326 0.62 -18.46 23.36
CA VAL A 326 0.55 -18.31 24.82
C VAL A 326 1.46 -17.17 25.27
N GLY A 327 1.25 -16.66 26.48
CA GLY A 327 2.11 -15.72 27.16
C GLY A 327 1.33 -14.74 28.03
N ALA A 328 1.63 -14.76 29.32
CA ALA A 328 1.08 -13.84 30.29
C ALA A 328 1.56 -12.40 30.01
N PRO A 329 0.65 -11.41 30.04
CA PRO A 329 1.05 -10.02 29.87
C PRO A 329 1.99 -9.56 31.01
N PRO A 330 2.93 -8.65 30.72
CA PRO A 330 3.72 -8.01 31.78
C PRO A 330 2.80 -7.25 32.77
N HIS A 331 3.27 -7.04 34.01
CA HIS A 331 2.50 -6.32 35.02
C HIS A 331 2.07 -4.93 34.51
N LYS A 332 0.81 -4.53 34.80
CA LYS A 332 0.05 -3.38 34.24
C LYS A 332 0.60 -1.96 34.53
N ALA A 333 1.91 -1.75 34.66
CA ALA A 333 2.46 -0.42 34.86
C ALA A 333 2.43 0.38 33.53
N ARG A 334 1.39 1.23 33.39
CA ARG A 334 1.19 2.30 32.37
C ARG A 334 1.98 2.14 31.06
N PHE A 335 1.45 1.31 30.16
CA PHE A 335 1.95 1.05 28.80
C PHE A 335 1.76 2.22 27.82
N ASN A 336 2.14 3.45 28.17
CA ASN A 336 2.15 4.53 27.18
C ASN A 336 3.59 4.88 26.80
N HIS A 337 4.10 4.15 25.81
CA HIS A 337 5.43 4.35 25.21
C HIS A 337 5.40 5.28 24.00
N PHE A 338 4.24 5.85 23.70
CA PHE A 338 4.06 6.71 22.54
C PHE A 338 5.01 7.91 22.63
N PHE A 339 5.82 8.10 21.59
CA PHE A 339 6.90 9.10 21.54
C PHE A 339 7.98 8.98 22.64
N SER A 340 8.09 7.82 23.31
CA SER A 340 9.20 7.56 24.22
C SER A 340 10.53 7.45 23.47
N LYS A 341 11.63 7.76 24.17
CA LYS A 341 12.98 7.63 23.62
C LYS A 341 13.24 6.17 23.24
N GLN A 342 13.59 5.95 21.97
CA GLN A 342 13.96 4.62 21.47
C GLN A 342 15.27 4.14 22.10
N PRO A 343 15.41 2.84 22.40
CA PRO A 343 16.67 2.22 22.78
C PRO A 343 17.78 2.50 21.75
N GLU A 344 19.03 2.57 22.19
CA GLU A 344 20.15 2.96 21.31
C GLU A 344 20.33 1.98 20.14
N ILE A 345 20.19 0.67 20.42
CA ILE A 345 20.29 -0.37 19.39
C ILE A 345 19.17 -0.25 18.35
N VAL A 346 17.96 0.12 18.78
CA VAL A 346 16.81 0.34 17.90
C VAL A 346 17.06 1.56 17.02
N GLN A 347 17.56 2.65 17.59
CA GLN A 347 17.87 3.85 16.81
C GLN A 347 18.96 3.59 15.76
N LYS A 348 20.01 2.84 16.10
CA LYS A 348 21.05 2.41 15.14
C LYS A 348 20.46 1.57 14.01
N PHE A 349 19.59 0.62 14.34
CA PHE A 349 18.86 -0.19 13.36
C PHE A 349 18.01 0.68 12.41
N LEU A 350 17.20 1.60 12.95
CA LEU A 350 16.32 2.46 12.14
C LEU A 350 17.12 3.40 11.23
N ASN A 351 18.26 3.92 11.70
CA ASN A 351 19.15 4.76 10.89
C ASN A 351 19.76 3.98 9.71
N GLU A 352 20.16 2.73 9.90
CA GLU A 352 20.65 1.86 8.82
C GLU A 352 19.54 1.58 7.79
N VAL A 353 18.34 1.22 8.26
CA VAL A 353 17.17 1.00 7.39
C VAL A 353 16.85 2.26 6.58
N GLN A 354 16.85 3.43 7.22
CA GLN A 354 16.57 4.70 6.56
C GLN A 354 17.62 5.05 5.51
N SER A 355 18.90 4.87 5.81
CA SER A 355 19.99 5.14 4.88
C SER A 355 19.93 4.26 3.63
N GLU A 356 19.68 2.96 3.80
CA GLU A 356 19.53 2.03 2.66
C GLU A 356 18.29 2.36 1.82
N LEU A 357 17.16 2.72 2.44
CA LEU A 357 15.93 3.09 1.75
C LEU A 357 16.04 4.39 0.95
N TRP A 358 16.71 5.41 1.48
CA TRP A 358 16.97 6.64 0.73
C TRP A 358 17.84 6.40 -0.50
N GLN A 359 18.79 5.47 -0.44
CA GLN A 359 19.65 5.14 -1.60
C GLN A 359 18.84 4.56 -2.77
N VAL A 360 17.81 3.75 -2.48
CA VAL A 360 16.91 3.15 -3.48
C VAL A 360 15.66 3.99 -3.78
N GLY A 361 15.58 5.21 -3.25
CA GLY A 361 14.57 6.21 -3.61
C GLY A 361 13.28 6.18 -2.78
N VAL A 362 13.24 5.47 -1.65
CA VAL A 362 12.09 5.44 -0.75
C VAL A 362 12.13 6.66 0.18
N PRO A 363 11.15 7.59 0.12
CA PRO A 363 11.21 8.86 0.83
C PRO A 363 10.64 8.74 2.26
N LEU A 364 11.39 8.13 3.18
CA LEU A 364 11.00 8.11 4.59
C LEU A 364 10.96 9.52 5.19
N SER A 365 9.92 9.82 5.96
CA SER A 365 9.70 11.14 6.59
C SER A 365 9.94 11.14 8.10
N SER A 366 9.60 10.06 8.79
CA SER A 366 9.61 10.01 10.26
C SER A 366 9.73 8.59 10.80
N SER A 367 10.22 8.48 12.02
CA SER A 367 10.27 7.26 12.82
C SER A 367 9.87 7.58 14.26
N LEU A 368 9.05 6.75 14.89
CA LEU A 368 8.59 6.96 16.27
C LEU A 368 8.44 5.66 17.04
N SER A 369 8.42 5.77 18.37
CA SER A 369 7.98 4.70 19.26
C SER A 369 6.47 4.74 19.38
N GLU A 370 5.84 3.59 19.24
CA GLU A 370 4.40 3.44 19.34
C GLU A 370 3.95 3.23 20.80
N VAL A 371 2.64 3.03 21.00
CA VAL A 371 2.03 2.89 22.32
C VAL A 371 2.60 1.70 23.10
N SER A 372 2.84 0.56 22.44
CA SER A 372 3.40 -0.62 23.09
C SER A 372 4.92 -0.63 23.18
N PHE A 373 5.44 -1.35 24.17
CA PHE A 373 6.86 -1.64 24.27
C PHE A 373 7.36 -2.44 23.06
N GLY A 374 8.51 -2.06 22.52
CA GLY A 374 9.09 -2.70 21.34
C GLY A 374 8.32 -2.45 20.04
N GLN A 375 7.21 -1.70 20.07
CA GLN A 375 6.47 -1.29 18.89
C GLN A 375 7.01 0.05 18.37
N HIS A 376 7.16 0.13 17.05
CA HIS A 376 7.70 1.30 16.36
C HIS A 376 6.93 1.54 15.07
N GLU A 377 7.03 2.76 14.57
CA GLU A 377 6.45 3.15 13.29
C GLU A 377 7.48 3.85 12.41
N LEU A 378 7.42 3.58 11.11
CA LEU A 378 8.10 4.32 10.05
C LEU A 378 7.08 4.88 9.07
N CYS A 379 7.19 6.16 8.75
CA CYS A 379 6.28 6.83 7.82
C CYS A 379 7.01 7.22 6.52
N SER A 380 6.28 7.17 5.42
CA SER A 380 6.75 7.61 4.11
C SER A 380 6.11 8.93 3.69
N SER A 381 6.77 9.64 2.79
CA SER A 381 6.19 10.76 2.07
C SER A 381 5.28 10.25 0.93
N PRO A 382 4.23 11.00 0.55
CA PRO A 382 3.29 10.57 -0.47
C PRO A 382 3.95 10.51 -1.85
N VAL A 383 3.72 9.40 -2.56
CA VAL A 383 4.14 9.16 -3.95
C VAL A 383 3.01 8.43 -4.70
N PRO A 384 3.07 8.26 -6.04
CA PRO A 384 2.08 7.47 -6.76
C PRO A 384 1.85 6.09 -6.13
N SER A 385 0.60 5.67 -6.05
CA SER A 385 0.15 4.57 -5.20
C SER A 385 0.83 3.24 -5.54
N ASN A 386 1.08 2.97 -6.82
CA ASN A 386 1.78 1.76 -7.27
C ASN A 386 3.25 1.75 -6.84
N VAL A 387 3.93 2.90 -6.88
CA VAL A 387 5.31 3.08 -6.41
C VAL A 387 5.36 2.99 -4.88
N SER A 388 4.38 3.60 -4.19
CA SER A 388 4.26 3.55 -2.73
C SER A 388 4.09 2.12 -2.22
N ALA A 389 3.30 1.30 -2.92
CA ALA A 389 3.13 -0.11 -2.61
C ALA A 389 4.43 -0.92 -2.79
N ASP A 390 5.21 -0.65 -3.84
CA ASP A 390 6.54 -1.27 -4.03
C ASP A 390 7.53 -0.84 -2.94
N HIS A 391 7.51 0.44 -2.55
CA HIS A 391 8.33 0.97 -1.47
C HIS A 391 8.05 0.30 -0.12
N ASN A 392 6.76 0.06 0.19
CA ASN A 392 6.38 -0.65 1.41
C ASN A 392 6.86 -2.11 1.41
N LEU A 393 6.76 -2.78 0.26
CA LEU A 393 7.29 -4.14 0.10
C LEU A 393 8.80 -4.19 0.33
N LEU A 394 9.52 -3.23 -0.27
CA LEU A 394 10.97 -3.09 -0.14
C LEU A 394 11.40 -2.82 1.30
N LEU A 395 10.65 -1.98 2.03
CA LEU A 395 10.86 -1.78 3.47
C LEU A 395 10.82 -3.11 4.22
N LYS A 396 9.77 -3.91 4.02
CA LYS A 396 9.58 -5.18 4.73
C LYS A 396 10.72 -6.18 4.44
N GLU A 397 11.13 -6.30 3.17
CA GLU A 397 12.25 -7.16 2.76
C GLU A 397 13.58 -6.69 3.37
N LEU A 398 13.85 -5.38 3.33
CA LEU A 398 15.06 -4.80 3.87
C LEU A 398 15.15 -4.98 5.40
N MET A 399 14.10 -4.66 6.14
CA MET A 399 14.08 -4.74 7.60
C MET A 399 14.33 -6.16 8.11
N GLY A 400 13.82 -7.19 7.42
CA GLY A 400 14.12 -8.59 7.74
C GLY A 400 15.62 -8.90 7.67
N SER A 401 16.32 -8.37 6.65
CA SER A 401 17.76 -8.56 6.50
C SER A 401 18.60 -7.71 7.47
N VAL A 402 18.19 -6.47 7.72
CA VAL A 402 18.95 -5.52 8.56
C VAL A 402 18.81 -5.86 10.04
N SER A 403 17.62 -6.25 10.51
CA SER A 403 17.37 -6.54 11.94
C SER A 403 18.31 -7.60 12.49
N SER A 404 18.61 -8.62 11.70
CA SER A 404 19.56 -9.68 12.05
C SER A 404 20.98 -9.18 12.32
N LYS A 405 21.44 -8.09 11.66
CA LYS A 405 22.77 -7.49 11.91
C LYS A 405 22.87 -6.88 13.32
N PHE A 406 21.73 -6.49 13.89
CA PHE A 406 21.63 -5.85 15.21
C PHE A 406 21.18 -6.81 16.31
N GLY A 407 21.14 -8.13 16.05
CA GLY A 407 20.65 -9.10 17.05
C GLY A 407 19.15 -8.92 17.36
N LEU A 408 18.41 -8.28 16.47
CA LEU A 408 16.97 -8.05 16.57
C LEU A 408 16.21 -8.91 15.54
N TYR A 409 14.91 -8.99 15.72
CA TYR A 409 13.98 -9.57 14.74
C TYR A 409 12.78 -8.63 14.58
N THR A 410 12.38 -8.37 13.34
CA THR A 410 11.21 -7.54 13.00
C THR A 410 9.99 -8.41 12.82
N ILE A 411 8.88 -8.06 13.48
CA ILE A 411 7.59 -8.75 13.37
C ILE A 411 6.56 -7.77 12.81
N PHE A 412 5.99 -8.11 11.65
CA PHE A 412 4.94 -7.33 10.98
C PHE A 412 3.54 -7.89 11.20
N HIS A 413 3.38 -8.99 11.93
CA HIS A 413 2.05 -9.55 12.23
C HIS A 413 1.19 -8.51 12.94
N GLU A 414 -0.10 -8.45 12.62
CA GLU A 414 -1.06 -7.43 13.05
C GLU A 414 -1.35 -7.50 14.55
N LYS A 415 -1.21 -8.69 15.13
CA LYS A 415 -1.44 -8.93 16.56
C LYS A 415 -0.43 -9.95 17.11
N PRO A 416 0.87 -9.61 17.17
CA PRO A 416 1.90 -10.58 17.54
C PRO A 416 1.81 -10.96 19.02
N PHE A 417 1.35 -10.03 19.86
CA PHE A 417 1.08 -10.21 21.28
C PHE A 417 -0.39 -9.92 21.56
N LEU A 418 -1.21 -10.97 21.75
CA LEU A 418 -2.68 -10.84 21.79
C LEU A 418 -3.20 -9.84 22.84
N THR A 419 -2.49 -9.73 23.97
CA THR A 419 -2.85 -8.84 25.08
C THR A 419 -2.27 -7.42 24.95
N MET A 420 -1.46 -7.14 23.93
CA MET A 420 -0.83 -5.85 23.67
C MET A 420 -1.48 -5.14 22.47
N GLN A 421 -1.00 -3.95 22.12
CA GLN A 421 -1.45 -3.20 20.94
C GLN A 421 -1.13 -3.97 19.66
N GLY A 422 -2.02 -3.85 18.67
CA GLY A 422 -1.79 -4.42 17.35
C GLY A 422 -0.97 -3.47 16.47
N SER A 423 -0.48 -3.98 15.34
CA SER A 423 0.26 -3.21 14.34
C SER A 423 -0.54 -3.08 13.05
N SER A 424 -0.45 -1.91 12.42
CA SER A 424 -1.18 -1.59 11.19
C SER A 424 -0.27 -1.05 10.08
N THR A 425 -0.85 -0.83 8.90
CA THR A 425 -0.26 0.10 7.93
C THR A 425 -1.29 1.14 7.51
N HIS A 426 -1.33 2.29 8.17
CA HIS A 426 -2.26 3.34 7.75
C HIS A 426 -1.89 3.85 6.36
N MET A 427 -2.89 4.01 5.49
CA MET A 427 -2.71 4.55 4.15
C MET A 427 -3.37 5.92 4.04
N ASN A 428 -2.56 6.95 3.97
CA ASN A 428 -3.01 8.31 3.66
C ASN A 428 -3.17 8.45 2.14
N TRP A 429 -4.36 8.14 1.66
CA TRP A 429 -4.72 8.10 0.24
C TRP A 429 -5.28 9.43 -0.24
N SER A 430 -4.78 9.90 -1.38
CA SER A 430 -5.21 11.13 -2.03
C SER A 430 -5.33 10.95 -3.53
N ILE A 431 -6.23 11.72 -4.14
CA ILE A 431 -6.33 11.83 -5.59
C ILE A 431 -5.91 13.24 -5.96
N ASP A 432 -4.87 13.33 -6.77
CA ASP A 432 -4.30 14.59 -7.23
C ASP A 432 -4.31 14.62 -8.76
N SER A 433 -4.15 15.76 -9.39
CA SER A 433 -3.85 15.84 -10.82
C SER A 433 -2.34 15.83 -11.07
N GLU A 434 -1.93 15.54 -12.32
CA GLU A 434 -0.51 15.60 -12.72
C GLU A 434 0.11 17.01 -12.53
N ASP A 435 -0.69 18.07 -12.55
CA ASP A 435 -0.26 19.45 -12.28
C ASP A 435 -0.34 19.85 -10.78
N GLY A 436 -0.66 18.89 -9.90
CA GLY A 436 -0.59 19.05 -8.44
C GLY A 436 -1.85 19.63 -7.79
N VAL A 437 -2.97 19.68 -8.50
CA VAL A 437 -4.27 20.05 -7.92
C VAL A 437 -4.82 18.86 -7.15
N LYS A 438 -5.15 19.05 -5.87
CA LYS A 438 -5.73 18.00 -5.03
C LYS A 438 -7.25 17.93 -5.21
N MET A 439 -7.79 16.73 -5.40
CA MET A 439 -9.24 16.53 -5.55
C MET A 439 -9.97 16.55 -4.19
N PHE A 440 -9.28 16.22 -3.10
CA PHE A 440 -9.81 16.23 -1.73
C PHE A 440 -9.40 17.46 -0.91
N GLU A 441 -8.90 18.51 -1.55
CA GLU A 441 -8.67 19.81 -0.90
C GLU A 441 -9.60 20.86 -1.52
N PRO A 442 -10.32 21.66 -0.72
CA PRO A 442 -11.08 22.77 -1.28
C PRO A 442 -10.12 23.80 -1.85
N GLY A 443 -10.27 24.10 -3.14
CA GLY A 443 -9.51 25.18 -3.77
C GLY A 443 -10.12 26.57 -3.50
N THR A 444 -9.55 27.59 -4.13
CA THR A 444 -9.89 29.00 -3.86
C THR A 444 -11.00 29.56 -4.76
N ASP A 445 -11.33 28.89 -5.86
CA ASP A 445 -12.32 29.31 -6.85
C ASP A 445 -13.52 28.36 -6.91
N ALA A 446 -14.64 28.84 -7.47
CA ALA A 446 -15.90 28.09 -7.50
C ALA A 446 -15.80 26.73 -8.23
N ALA A 447 -15.01 26.68 -9.29
CA ALA A 447 -14.73 25.46 -10.06
C ALA A 447 -14.02 24.42 -9.16
N SER A 448 -12.97 24.86 -8.47
CA SER A 448 -12.21 24.03 -7.54
C SER A 448 -12.99 23.52 -6.33
N GLN A 449 -13.93 24.32 -5.83
CA GLN A 449 -14.81 23.97 -4.73
C GLN A 449 -15.87 22.96 -5.18
N THR A 450 -16.44 23.18 -6.36
CA THR A 450 -17.41 22.26 -6.96
C THR A 450 -16.77 20.90 -7.18
N ARG A 451 -15.55 20.86 -7.72
CA ARG A 451 -14.77 19.63 -7.83
C ARG A 451 -14.61 18.95 -6.47
N PHE A 452 -14.13 19.66 -5.45
CA PHE A 452 -13.94 19.11 -4.11
C PHE A 452 -15.22 18.46 -3.58
N VAL A 453 -16.35 19.18 -3.62
CA VAL A 453 -17.65 18.66 -3.17
C VAL A 453 -18.08 17.42 -3.95
N VAL A 454 -17.91 17.43 -5.28
CA VAL A 454 -18.24 16.29 -6.13
C VAL A 454 -17.40 15.06 -5.77
N PHE A 455 -16.09 15.21 -5.58
CA PHE A 455 -15.22 14.10 -5.21
C PHE A 455 -15.52 13.57 -3.80
N ILE A 456 -15.84 14.44 -2.84
CA ILE A 456 -16.25 14.02 -1.49
C ILE A 456 -17.59 13.27 -1.53
N ALA A 457 -18.59 13.79 -2.26
CA ALA A 457 -19.88 13.12 -2.43
C ALA A 457 -19.75 11.77 -3.16
N ALA A 458 -18.90 11.71 -4.18
CA ALA A 458 -18.58 10.47 -4.89
C ALA A 458 -17.92 9.44 -3.96
N LEU A 459 -16.98 9.86 -3.09
CA LEU A 459 -16.37 8.97 -2.10
C LEU A 459 -17.38 8.48 -1.06
N ILE A 460 -18.30 9.34 -0.58
CA ILE A 460 -19.38 8.95 0.32
C ILE A 460 -20.24 7.84 -0.30
N ARG A 461 -20.66 8.02 -1.56
CA ARG A 461 -21.38 6.97 -2.29
C ARG A 461 -20.55 5.70 -2.47
N ALA A 462 -19.27 5.83 -2.83
CA ALA A 462 -18.37 4.71 -3.08
C ALA A 462 -18.27 3.84 -1.81
N THR A 463 -17.99 4.47 -0.66
CA THR A 463 -17.87 3.78 0.62
C THR A 463 -19.20 3.17 1.06
N HIS A 464 -20.31 3.89 0.94
CA HIS A 464 -21.62 3.37 1.35
C HIS A 464 -22.06 2.15 0.52
N SER A 465 -21.86 2.20 -0.81
CA SER A 465 -22.35 1.18 -1.75
C SER A 465 -21.50 -0.11 -1.74
N HIS A 466 -20.23 0.00 -1.36
CA HIS A 466 -19.22 -1.05 -1.50
C HIS A 466 -18.52 -1.39 -0.17
N GLN A 467 -19.23 -1.24 0.96
CA GLN A 467 -18.74 -1.56 2.31
C GLN A 467 -18.13 -2.96 2.41
N ASP A 468 -18.73 -3.94 1.74
CA ASP A 468 -18.27 -5.31 1.67
C ASP A 468 -16.92 -5.44 0.96
N CYS A 469 -16.74 -4.79 -0.19
CA CYS A 469 -15.45 -4.78 -0.90
C CYS A 469 -14.34 -4.14 -0.04
N ILE A 470 -14.65 -3.05 0.66
CA ILE A 470 -13.70 -2.40 1.58
C ILE A 470 -13.33 -3.34 2.72
N ARG A 471 -14.31 -4.02 3.36
CA ARG A 471 -14.03 -4.98 4.42
C ARG A 471 -13.23 -6.18 3.95
N VAL A 472 -13.46 -6.65 2.72
CA VAL A 472 -12.67 -7.73 2.09
C VAL A 472 -11.23 -7.31 1.84
N SER A 473 -10.99 -6.02 1.54
CA SER A 473 -9.65 -5.52 1.23
C SER A 473 -8.61 -5.70 2.34
N CYS A 474 -9.08 -5.82 3.58
CA CYS A 474 -8.28 -6.01 4.79
C CYS A 474 -8.67 -7.30 5.56
N ALA A 475 -9.31 -8.26 4.88
CA ALA A 475 -9.77 -9.50 5.49
C ALA A 475 -8.66 -10.57 5.50
N THR A 476 -8.00 -10.71 6.65
CA THR A 476 -7.00 -11.75 6.92
C THR A 476 -7.16 -12.30 8.35
N ALA A 477 -6.64 -13.51 8.58
CA ALA A 477 -6.69 -14.16 9.89
C ALA A 477 -6.07 -13.30 10.99
N ALA A 478 -4.90 -12.72 10.71
CA ALA A 478 -4.18 -11.87 11.65
C ALA A 478 -4.91 -10.55 11.91
N ASN A 479 -5.46 -9.92 10.87
CA ASN A 479 -6.16 -8.64 11.02
C ASN A 479 -7.52 -8.79 11.72
N ASP A 480 -8.19 -9.94 11.62
CA ASP A 480 -9.38 -10.25 12.43
C ASP A 480 -9.09 -10.20 13.94
N LEU A 481 -7.87 -10.54 14.36
CA LEU A 481 -7.43 -10.43 15.77
C LEU A 481 -7.09 -9.00 16.19
N ARG A 482 -6.87 -8.11 15.23
CA ARG A 482 -6.51 -6.71 15.45
C ARG A 482 -7.72 -5.79 15.44
N LEU A 483 -8.57 -5.89 14.41
CA LEU A 483 -9.72 -5.01 14.23
C LEU A 483 -10.66 -5.12 15.44
N ALA A 484 -11.07 -3.97 15.98
CA ALA A 484 -11.87 -3.87 17.20
C ALA A 484 -11.31 -4.60 18.45
N SER A 485 -10.01 -4.92 18.49
CA SER A 485 -9.39 -5.63 19.63
C SER A 485 -9.05 -4.73 20.83
N ASN A 486 -8.96 -3.42 20.62
CA ASN A 486 -8.68 -2.41 21.65
C ASN A 486 -9.18 -1.02 21.19
N ASP A 487 -9.01 -0.01 22.05
CA ASP A 487 -9.51 1.36 21.84
C ASP A 487 -8.78 2.17 20.74
N GLU A 488 -7.73 1.62 20.12
CA GLU A 488 -6.93 2.30 19.08
C GLU A 488 -7.17 1.71 17.69
N ASN A 489 -7.56 0.44 17.59
CA ASN A 489 -7.78 -0.23 16.32
C ASN A 489 -9.14 0.15 15.71
N PRO A 490 -9.28 0.24 14.38
CA PRO A 490 -10.54 0.59 13.78
C PRO A 490 -11.61 -0.49 13.96
N SER A 491 -12.88 -0.06 13.92
CA SER A 491 -14.05 -0.95 13.93
C SER A 491 -14.15 -1.78 12.65
N THR A 492 -14.77 -2.96 12.72
CA THR A 492 -15.09 -3.76 11.52
C THR A 492 -16.26 -3.18 10.73
N ILE A 493 -17.03 -2.26 11.32
CA ILE A 493 -18.14 -1.56 10.66
C ILE A 493 -17.55 -0.41 9.85
N ILE A 494 -17.52 -0.55 8.52
CA ILE A 494 -16.99 0.49 7.63
C ILE A 494 -17.81 1.77 7.75
N SER A 495 -17.13 2.89 8.05
CA SER A 495 -17.71 4.23 8.13
C SER A 495 -16.69 5.29 7.69
N LEU A 496 -17.19 6.45 7.27
CA LEU A 496 -16.39 7.63 6.97
C LEU A 496 -16.44 8.61 8.14
N SER A 497 -15.28 9.00 8.66
CA SER A 497 -15.18 10.14 9.56
C SER A 497 -14.67 11.36 8.80
N LEU A 498 -15.49 12.41 8.76
CA LEU A 498 -15.19 13.63 8.01
C LEU A 498 -14.78 14.81 8.92
N GLY A 499 -14.99 14.66 10.24
CA GLY A 499 -14.96 15.77 11.19
C GLY A 499 -16.24 16.61 11.12
N ASP A 500 -16.58 17.28 12.20
CA ASP A 500 -17.84 18.02 12.32
C ASP A 500 -17.89 19.21 11.36
N THR A 501 -16.75 19.83 11.12
CA THR A 501 -16.63 20.95 10.17
C THR A 501 -17.08 20.55 8.76
N LEU A 502 -16.52 19.48 8.19
CA LEU A 502 -16.88 19.02 6.85
C LEU A 502 -18.29 18.43 6.80
N THR A 503 -18.67 17.65 7.81
CA THR A 503 -20.04 17.08 7.91
C THR A 503 -21.10 18.18 7.90
N ASN A 504 -20.90 19.26 8.67
CA ASN A 504 -21.83 20.38 8.71
C ASN A 504 -21.88 21.16 7.39
N TYR A 505 -20.75 21.31 6.70
CA TYR A 505 -20.71 21.91 5.37
C TYR A 505 -21.56 21.11 4.36
N LEU A 506 -21.39 19.79 4.32
CA LEU A 506 -22.17 18.90 3.45
C LEU A 506 -23.67 18.92 3.77
N LYS A 507 -24.05 18.94 5.06
CA LYS A 507 -25.46 19.09 5.48
C LYS A 507 -26.08 20.40 5.00
N LYS A 508 -25.31 21.50 4.94
CA LYS A 508 -25.81 22.76 4.37
C LYS A 508 -26.01 22.67 2.87
N ILE A 509 -25.16 21.95 2.14
CA ILE A 509 -25.37 21.69 0.70
C ILE A 509 -26.65 20.87 0.50
N GLU A 510 -26.82 19.80 1.28
CA GLU A 510 -28.00 18.92 1.21
C GLU A 510 -29.32 19.68 1.44
N THR A 511 -29.33 20.62 2.38
CA THR A 511 -30.52 21.41 2.75
C THR A 511 -30.77 22.60 1.84
N SER A 512 -29.73 23.32 1.42
CA SER A 512 -29.87 24.52 0.58
C SER A 512 -29.99 24.22 -0.92
N GLY A 513 -29.44 23.10 -1.38
CA GLY A 513 -29.31 22.82 -2.81
C GLY A 513 -28.23 23.66 -3.51
N GLU A 514 -27.40 24.39 -2.76
CA GLU A 514 -26.29 25.19 -3.29
C GLU A 514 -24.96 24.50 -2.95
N ILE A 515 -24.10 24.26 -3.96
CA ILE A 515 -22.75 23.70 -3.75
C ILE A 515 -21.88 24.62 -2.89
N ILE A 516 -22.12 25.93 -2.95
CA ILE A 516 -21.48 26.96 -2.14
C ILE A 516 -22.59 27.64 -1.31
N PRO A 517 -22.97 27.08 -0.14
CA PRO A 517 -24.01 27.65 0.69
C PRO A 517 -23.61 29.01 1.27
N LYS A 518 -24.62 29.87 1.50
CA LYS A 518 -24.43 31.15 2.22
C LYS A 518 -23.74 30.95 3.57
N GLY A 519 -22.75 31.81 3.86
CA GLY A 519 -21.95 31.77 5.09
C GLY A 519 -20.65 30.96 5.00
N PHE A 520 -20.36 30.33 3.85
CA PHE A 520 -19.10 29.63 3.57
C PHE A 520 -18.30 30.30 2.45
N THR A 521 -18.33 31.64 2.35
CA THR A 521 -17.71 32.39 1.24
C THR A 521 -16.18 32.54 1.34
N ASP A 522 -15.57 32.31 2.51
CA ASP A 522 -14.11 32.30 2.69
C ASP A 522 -13.57 30.87 2.73
N PHE A 523 -13.27 30.33 1.55
CA PHE A 523 -12.76 28.96 1.42
C PHE A 523 -11.30 28.79 1.80
N LYS A 524 -10.52 29.88 1.89
CA LYS A 524 -9.20 29.81 2.55
C LYS A 524 -9.37 29.58 4.04
N ALA A 525 -10.37 30.20 4.66
CA ALA A 525 -10.74 29.89 6.02
C ALA A 525 -11.26 28.44 6.14
N LEU A 526 -12.10 27.95 5.21
CA LEU A 526 -12.56 26.56 5.23
C LEU A 526 -11.40 25.56 5.10
N SER A 527 -10.51 25.71 4.11
CA SER A 527 -9.31 24.86 3.97
C SER A 527 -8.46 24.86 5.25
N LYS A 528 -8.24 26.04 5.85
CA LYS A 528 -7.50 26.17 7.11
C LYS A 528 -8.24 25.55 8.30
N GLN A 529 -9.57 25.62 8.32
CA GLN A 529 -10.41 24.97 9.33
C GLN A 529 -10.32 23.45 9.17
N LEU A 530 -10.47 22.93 7.95
CA LEU A 530 -10.37 21.50 7.65
C LEU A 530 -9.01 20.91 8.04
N LYS A 531 -7.93 21.67 7.85
CA LYS A 531 -6.57 21.28 8.29
C LYS A 531 -6.40 21.29 9.81
N LYS A 532 -7.17 22.10 10.53
CA LYS A 532 -7.17 22.13 12.01
C LYS A 532 -8.13 21.11 12.60
N SER A 533 -9.20 20.80 11.88
CA SER A 533 -10.23 19.84 12.30
C SER A 533 -9.82 18.39 12.04
N SER A 534 -8.62 18.12 11.54
CA SER A 534 -8.09 16.75 11.51
C SER A 534 -8.10 16.11 12.91
N ASP A 535 -7.98 16.94 13.96
CA ASP A 535 -8.09 16.52 15.36
C ASP A 535 -9.52 16.15 15.77
N GLU A 536 -10.55 16.53 14.98
CA GLU A 536 -11.95 16.17 15.22
C GLU A 536 -12.27 14.74 14.78
N VAL A 537 -11.39 14.09 14.01
CA VAL A 537 -11.63 12.74 13.48
C VAL A 537 -11.29 11.70 14.54
N HIS A 538 -12.28 10.86 14.87
CA HIS A 538 -12.09 9.81 15.86
C HIS A 538 -11.10 8.75 15.37
N ARG A 539 -10.15 8.36 16.24
CA ARG A 539 -9.05 7.42 15.92
C ARG A 539 -9.55 6.03 15.50
N THR A 540 -10.66 5.60 16.09
CA THR A 540 -11.28 4.27 15.85
C THR A 540 -12.02 4.16 14.51
N SER A 541 -12.05 5.23 13.70
CA SER A 541 -12.75 5.22 12.42
C SER A 541 -11.96 4.41 11.37
N PRO A 542 -12.63 3.56 10.57
CA PRO A 542 -12.00 2.82 9.47
C PRO A 542 -11.36 3.70 8.41
N PHE A 543 -12.02 4.81 8.07
CA PHE A 543 -11.63 5.68 6.97
C PHE A 543 -11.90 7.13 7.34
N ALA A 544 -10.83 7.92 7.45
CA ALA A 544 -10.82 9.21 8.11
C ALA A 544 -10.35 10.32 7.16
N PHE A 545 -11.02 11.47 7.13
CA PHE A 545 -10.52 12.64 6.40
C PHE A 545 -9.43 13.35 7.21
N THR A 546 -8.19 13.28 6.73
CA THR A 546 -7.02 13.78 7.47
C THR A 546 -6.24 14.81 6.67
N ASN A 547 -5.45 15.62 7.38
CA ASN A 547 -4.53 16.60 6.82
C ASN A 547 -5.17 17.61 5.83
N GLY A 548 -6.49 17.76 5.89
CA GLY A 548 -7.31 18.61 5.01
C GLY A 548 -7.22 18.30 3.51
N SER A 549 -6.63 17.17 3.11
CA SER A 549 -6.39 16.86 1.70
C SER A 549 -6.25 15.37 1.35
N CYS A 550 -6.37 14.46 2.32
CA CYS A 550 -6.31 13.02 2.08
C CYS A 550 -7.32 12.28 2.97
N PHE A 551 -7.52 11.00 2.66
CA PHE A 551 -8.24 10.08 3.53
C PHE A 551 -7.30 8.99 4.03
N GLU A 552 -7.25 8.81 5.34
CA GLU A 552 -6.48 7.78 6.01
C GLU A 552 -7.31 6.50 6.17
N PHE A 553 -6.92 5.44 5.48
CA PHE A 553 -7.50 4.10 5.64
C PHE A 553 -6.72 3.31 6.68
N ARG A 554 -7.37 3.02 7.83
CA ARG A 554 -6.74 2.45 9.02
C ARG A 554 -6.90 0.94 9.15
N CYS A 555 -7.80 0.34 8.37
CA CYS A 555 -8.10 -1.08 8.50
C CYS A 555 -7.02 -2.00 7.95
N GLN A 556 -6.06 -1.48 7.20
CA GLN A 556 -4.99 -2.27 6.59
C GLN A 556 -4.08 -2.91 7.64
N GLY A 557 -3.86 -4.22 7.52
CA GLY A 557 -2.93 -4.97 8.36
C GLY A 557 -1.47 -4.63 8.06
N SER A 558 -0.61 -4.70 9.08
CA SER A 558 0.82 -4.37 8.97
C SER A 558 1.62 -5.32 8.09
N SER A 559 1.22 -6.60 7.99
CA SER A 559 1.91 -7.60 7.18
C SER A 559 1.46 -7.54 5.72
N ASP A 560 0.20 -7.18 5.49
CA ASP A 560 -0.49 -7.26 4.21
C ASP A 560 0.07 -6.32 3.12
N ASN A 561 -0.20 -6.67 1.86
CA ASN A 561 0.21 -5.93 0.68
C ASN A 561 -0.74 -4.75 0.38
N LEU A 562 -0.18 -3.57 0.10
CA LEU A 562 -0.97 -2.35 -0.16
C LEU A 562 -1.69 -2.36 -1.53
N ASN A 563 -1.26 -3.17 -2.50
CA ASN A 563 -1.85 -3.15 -3.84
C ASN A 563 -3.33 -3.56 -3.84
N PHE A 564 -3.72 -4.56 -3.04
CA PHE A 564 -5.11 -5.03 -3.01
C PHE A 564 -6.10 -3.99 -2.46
N PRO A 565 -5.89 -3.36 -1.27
CA PRO A 565 -6.79 -2.31 -0.80
C PRO A 565 -6.78 -1.09 -1.71
N LEU A 566 -5.63 -0.70 -2.28
CA LEU A 566 -5.59 0.40 -3.25
C LEU A 566 -6.33 0.05 -4.55
N CYS A 567 -6.28 -1.20 -4.99
CA CYS A 567 -7.10 -1.72 -6.07
C CYS A 567 -8.59 -1.49 -5.78
N ILE A 568 -9.06 -1.87 -4.59
CA ILE A 568 -10.45 -1.70 -4.17
C ILE A 568 -10.83 -0.23 -4.10
N LEU A 569 -10.08 0.61 -3.37
CA LEU A 569 -10.37 2.04 -3.16
C LEU A 569 -10.46 2.81 -4.48
N ASN A 570 -9.50 2.60 -5.39
CA ASN A 570 -9.53 3.22 -6.71
C ASN A 570 -10.74 2.76 -7.54
N THR A 571 -11.08 1.47 -7.50
CA THR A 571 -12.19 0.90 -8.28
C THR A 571 -13.55 1.43 -7.81
N ILE A 572 -13.79 1.47 -6.49
CA ILE A 572 -15.07 1.95 -5.95
C ILE A 572 -15.26 3.46 -6.19
N LEU A 573 -14.17 4.23 -6.16
CA LEU A 573 -14.22 5.64 -6.50
C LEU A 573 -14.47 5.83 -8.00
N ALA A 574 -13.79 5.07 -8.87
CA ALA A 574 -14.04 5.08 -10.31
C ALA A 574 -15.52 4.81 -10.64
N ASP A 575 -16.13 3.78 -10.01
CA ASP A 575 -17.56 3.47 -10.17
C ASP A 575 -18.48 4.63 -9.77
N SER A 576 -18.10 5.36 -8.73
CA SER A 576 -18.85 6.51 -8.25
C SER A 576 -18.71 7.72 -9.15
N LEU A 577 -17.50 8.00 -9.64
CA LEU A 577 -17.28 9.07 -10.63
C LEU A 577 -18.03 8.78 -11.94
N ASP A 578 -18.04 7.53 -12.40
CA ASP A 578 -18.83 7.09 -13.55
C ASP A 578 -20.35 7.18 -13.32
N HIS A 579 -20.81 6.95 -12.09
CA HIS A 579 -22.20 7.19 -11.74
C HIS A 579 -22.54 8.68 -11.88
N PHE A 580 -21.71 9.57 -11.32
CA PHE A 580 -21.90 11.01 -11.44
C PHE A 580 -21.90 11.47 -12.90
N ALA A 581 -20.93 11.01 -13.71
CA ALA A 581 -20.85 11.36 -15.13
C ALA A 581 -22.14 10.96 -15.88
N ARG A 582 -22.65 9.75 -15.64
CA ARG A 582 -23.92 9.28 -16.25
C ARG A 582 -25.14 10.10 -15.83
N GLU A 583 -25.22 10.51 -14.57
CA GLU A 583 -26.34 11.33 -14.10
C GLU A 583 -26.32 12.73 -14.72
N LEU A 584 -25.13 13.32 -14.89
CA LEU A 584 -24.95 14.60 -15.58
C LEU A 584 -25.28 14.48 -17.08
N GLU A 585 -24.83 13.41 -17.75
CA GLU A 585 -25.17 13.11 -19.15
C GLU A 585 -26.68 12.94 -19.36
N ARG A 586 -27.43 12.49 -18.33
CA ARG A 586 -28.90 12.42 -18.32
C ARG A 586 -29.58 13.78 -18.13
N GLY A 587 -28.81 14.87 -18.00
CA GLY A 587 -29.31 16.23 -17.90
C GLY A 587 -29.52 16.74 -16.48
N LYS A 588 -29.10 15.99 -15.44
CA LYS A 588 -29.07 16.53 -14.07
C LYS A 588 -27.96 17.55 -13.93
N SER A 589 -28.20 18.59 -13.14
CA SER A 589 -27.15 19.53 -12.73
C SER A 589 -26.22 18.91 -11.68
N VAL A 590 -24.99 19.42 -11.56
CA VAL A 590 -24.03 18.99 -10.53
C VAL A 590 -24.63 19.06 -9.12
N SER A 591 -25.36 20.14 -8.81
CA SER A 591 -25.98 20.29 -7.50
C SER A 591 -27.04 19.22 -7.23
N GLN A 592 -27.88 18.89 -8.22
CA GLN A 592 -28.88 17.83 -8.07
C GLN A 592 -28.22 16.47 -7.78
N VAL A 593 -27.20 16.09 -8.54
CA VAL A 593 -26.49 14.81 -8.35
C VAL A 593 -25.83 14.75 -6.96
N VAL A 594 -25.18 15.83 -6.53
CA VAL A 594 -24.57 15.91 -5.19
C VAL A 594 -25.62 15.78 -4.09
N VAL A 595 -26.71 16.56 -4.15
CA VAL A 595 -27.75 16.57 -3.11
C VAL A 595 -28.46 15.22 -3.03
N GLU A 596 -28.80 14.61 -4.16
CA GLU A 596 -29.39 13.27 -4.19
C GLU A 596 -28.44 12.23 -3.60
N THR A 597 -27.15 12.32 -3.93
CA THR A 597 -26.12 11.43 -3.38
C THR A 597 -26.01 11.58 -1.87
N LEU A 598 -25.94 12.81 -1.35
CA LEU A 598 -25.85 13.06 0.09
C LEU A 598 -27.08 12.52 0.82
N LYS A 599 -28.29 12.72 0.29
CA LYS A 599 -29.52 12.17 0.87
C LYS A 599 -29.55 10.66 0.94
N GLN A 600 -28.99 9.98 -0.06
CA GLN A 600 -29.02 8.52 -0.17
C GLN A 600 -27.86 7.83 0.57
N HIS A 601 -26.72 8.50 0.71
CA HIS A 601 -25.49 7.83 1.14
C HIS A 601 -24.84 8.40 2.42
N SER A 602 -25.34 9.50 3.00
CA SER A 602 -24.74 10.09 4.20
C SER A 602 -24.83 9.22 5.46
N ASP A 603 -25.60 8.13 5.45
CA ASP A 603 -25.69 7.18 6.56
C ASP A 603 -24.34 6.55 6.93
N ILE A 604 -23.41 6.47 5.97
CA ILE A 604 -22.03 5.99 6.16
C ILE A 604 -21.16 6.93 7.02
N ILE A 605 -21.57 8.18 7.20
CA ILE A 605 -20.80 9.20 7.91
C ILE A 605 -20.98 9.04 9.43
N TYR A 606 -19.88 8.88 10.14
CA TYR A 606 -19.85 8.80 11.59
C TYR A 606 -18.56 9.39 12.17
N ASN A 607 -18.70 10.39 13.04
CA ASN A 607 -17.58 11.11 13.68
C ASN A 607 -17.35 10.68 15.14
N GLY A 608 -18.12 9.72 15.66
CA GLY A 608 -18.04 9.29 17.06
C GLY A 608 -17.17 8.05 17.30
N ASP A 609 -17.24 7.54 18.52
CA ASP A 609 -16.58 6.29 18.93
C ASP A 609 -17.19 5.07 18.22
N CYS A 610 -16.39 4.46 17.35
CA CYS A 610 -16.80 3.33 16.50
C CYS A 610 -16.78 1.98 17.23
N HIS A 611 -16.37 1.92 18.51
CA HIS A 611 -16.49 0.74 19.36
C HIS A 611 -17.74 0.76 20.24
N SER A 612 -18.38 1.92 20.37
CA SER A 612 -19.53 2.05 21.24
C SER A 612 -20.66 1.09 20.84
N LYS A 613 -21.28 0.41 21.82
CA LYS A 613 -22.48 -0.42 21.56
C LYS A 613 -23.63 0.39 20.96
N SER A 614 -23.66 1.70 21.23
CA SER A 614 -24.56 2.64 20.58
C SER A 614 -24.31 2.72 19.08
N TRP A 615 -23.04 2.77 18.64
CA TRP A 615 -22.70 2.79 17.23
C TRP A 615 -23.09 1.48 16.54
N GLU A 616 -22.83 0.31 17.15
CA GLU A 616 -23.22 -0.97 16.55
C GLU A 616 -24.74 -1.05 16.26
N LYS A 617 -25.57 -0.62 17.22
CA LYS A 617 -27.03 -0.56 17.06
C LYS A 617 -27.46 0.49 16.03
N GLU A 618 -26.81 1.66 16.05
CA GLU A 618 -27.12 2.75 15.13
C GLU A 618 -26.73 2.42 13.69
N ALA A 619 -25.56 1.81 13.47
CA ALA A 619 -25.11 1.31 12.19
C ALA A 619 -26.10 0.28 11.61
N GLN A 620 -26.60 -0.63 12.46
CA GLN A 620 -27.66 -1.57 12.06
C GLN A 620 -28.94 -0.85 11.64
N ARG A 621 -29.38 0.15 12.43
CA ARG A 621 -30.58 0.96 12.13
C ARG A 621 -30.44 1.70 10.80
N ARG A 622 -29.22 2.14 10.46
CA ARG A 622 -28.87 2.79 9.18
C ARG A 622 -28.68 1.82 8.01
N GLY A 623 -28.75 0.51 8.25
CA GLY A 623 -28.53 -0.51 7.21
C GLY A 623 -27.07 -0.69 6.79
N LEU A 624 -26.12 -0.24 7.61
CA LEU A 624 -24.69 -0.49 7.38
C LEU A 624 -24.34 -1.96 7.64
N LEU A 625 -23.32 -2.47 6.95
CA LEU A 625 -22.90 -3.87 7.06
C LEU A 625 -22.11 -4.09 8.36
N ASN A 626 -22.82 -4.35 9.45
CA ASN A 626 -22.23 -4.64 10.76
C ASN A 626 -22.05 -6.15 11.04
N SER A 627 -22.49 -7.02 10.13
CA SER A 627 -22.38 -8.48 10.23
C SER A 627 -21.04 -9.05 9.78
N LEU A 628 -20.21 -8.26 9.09
CA LEU A 628 -18.93 -8.70 8.51
C LEU A 628 -17.78 -8.59 9.51
N LYS A 629 -17.92 -9.28 10.65
CA LYS A 629 -16.96 -9.22 11.75
C LYS A 629 -15.70 -10.03 11.45
N SER A 630 -15.86 -11.17 10.79
CA SER A 630 -14.78 -12.10 10.45
C SER A 630 -14.50 -12.16 8.94
N THR A 631 -13.30 -12.63 8.60
CA THR A 631 -12.85 -12.84 7.24
C THR A 631 -13.73 -13.81 6.43
N PRO A 632 -14.20 -14.95 6.97
CA PRO A 632 -15.15 -15.82 6.26
C PRO A 632 -16.44 -15.08 5.87
N GLN A 633 -17.00 -14.27 6.77
CA GLN A 633 -18.20 -13.47 6.48
C GLN A 633 -17.93 -12.43 5.38
N ALA A 634 -16.76 -11.79 5.38
CA ALA A 634 -16.37 -10.85 4.34
C ALA A 634 -16.24 -11.54 2.96
N PHE A 635 -15.52 -12.67 2.88
CA PHE A 635 -15.33 -13.39 1.62
C PHE A 635 -16.61 -14.01 1.07
N GLN A 636 -17.57 -14.37 1.92
CA GLN A 636 -18.90 -14.79 1.48
C GLN A 636 -19.56 -13.75 0.56
N ARG A 637 -19.38 -12.45 0.86
CA ARG A 637 -19.94 -11.33 0.08
C ARG A 637 -19.09 -10.95 -1.12
N PHE A 638 -17.80 -11.28 -1.12
CA PHE A 638 -16.90 -10.86 -2.21
C PHE A 638 -17.35 -11.41 -3.58
N ARG A 639 -17.92 -12.61 -3.59
CA ARG A 639 -18.43 -13.29 -4.80
C ARG A 639 -19.85 -12.89 -5.20
N ASP A 640 -20.48 -11.95 -4.50
CA ASP A 640 -21.82 -11.47 -4.86
C ASP A 640 -21.86 -10.98 -6.30
N ALA A 641 -23.01 -11.18 -6.97
CA ALA A 641 -23.21 -10.76 -8.36
C ALA A 641 -22.91 -9.27 -8.58
N LYS A 642 -23.25 -8.41 -7.61
CA LYS A 642 -22.95 -6.96 -7.68
C LYS A 642 -21.45 -6.66 -7.73
N ASN A 643 -20.63 -7.45 -7.02
CA ASN A 643 -19.19 -7.24 -6.93
C ASN A 643 -18.52 -7.81 -8.19
N LYS A 644 -18.94 -8.99 -8.65
CA LYS A 644 -18.51 -9.53 -9.95
C LYS A 644 -18.76 -8.54 -11.09
N GLU A 645 -19.94 -7.94 -11.12
CA GLU A 645 -20.31 -6.94 -12.14
C GLU A 645 -19.52 -5.62 -12.00
N LEU A 646 -19.27 -5.15 -10.77
CA LEU A 646 -18.39 -3.99 -10.51
C LEU A 646 -17.01 -4.19 -11.16
N PHE A 647 -16.32 -5.27 -10.79
CA PHE A 647 -14.94 -5.49 -11.25
C PHE A 647 -14.87 -5.84 -12.74
N LYS A 648 -15.88 -6.52 -13.29
CA LYS A 648 -15.99 -6.81 -14.71
C LYS A 648 -16.16 -5.54 -15.54
N ARG A 649 -17.11 -4.68 -15.17
CA ARG A 649 -17.41 -3.42 -15.89
C ARG A 649 -16.19 -2.49 -15.94
N HIS A 650 -15.45 -2.40 -14.85
CA HIS A 650 -14.23 -1.59 -14.76
C HIS A 650 -12.97 -2.31 -15.26
N LYS A 651 -13.11 -3.52 -15.83
CA LYS A 651 -11.99 -4.32 -16.39
C LYS A 651 -10.86 -4.57 -15.38
N ILE A 652 -11.21 -4.76 -14.10
CA ILE A 652 -10.25 -5.01 -13.01
C ILE A 652 -10.00 -6.50 -12.86
N PHE A 653 -11.08 -7.27 -12.67
CA PHE A 653 -11.08 -8.72 -12.58
C PHE A 653 -12.10 -9.29 -13.55
N SER A 654 -11.74 -10.39 -14.23
CA SER A 654 -12.76 -11.31 -14.73
C SER A 654 -13.48 -12.00 -13.56
N PRO A 655 -14.71 -12.52 -13.77
CA PRO A 655 -15.40 -13.31 -12.75
C PRO A 655 -14.56 -14.48 -12.22
N GLN A 656 -13.79 -15.12 -13.10
CA GLN A 656 -12.90 -16.23 -12.74
C GLN A 656 -11.72 -15.75 -11.87
N GLU A 657 -11.06 -14.64 -12.22
CA GLU A 657 -9.98 -14.08 -11.39
C GLU A 657 -10.47 -13.73 -9.98
N LEU A 658 -11.69 -13.19 -9.86
CA LEU A 658 -12.29 -12.86 -8.57
C LEU A 658 -12.57 -14.12 -7.74
N ASP A 659 -13.15 -15.16 -8.36
CA ASP A 659 -13.45 -16.41 -7.67
C ASP A 659 -12.17 -17.10 -7.17
N ILE A 660 -11.12 -17.13 -8.00
CA ILE A 660 -9.80 -17.67 -7.64
C ILE A 660 -9.20 -16.91 -6.47
N ARG A 661 -9.18 -15.57 -6.50
CA ARG A 661 -8.68 -14.76 -5.39
C ARG A 661 -9.41 -15.03 -4.09
N SER A 662 -10.73 -15.09 -4.17
CA SER A 662 -11.57 -15.44 -3.03
C SER A 662 -11.23 -16.82 -2.47
N THR A 663 -11.01 -17.83 -3.32
CA THR A 663 -10.61 -19.17 -2.86
C THR A 663 -9.23 -19.13 -2.20
N VAL A 664 -8.24 -18.52 -2.86
CA VAL A 664 -6.86 -18.48 -2.35
C VAL A 664 -6.77 -17.79 -1.00
N LYS A 665 -7.43 -16.65 -0.82
CA LYS A 665 -7.42 -15.93 0.47
C LYS A 665 -8.18 -16.69 1.56
N THR A 666 -9.24 -17.41 1.21
CA THR A 666 -9.96 -18.29 2.14
C THR A 666 -9.09 -19.47 2.58
N GLU A 667 -8.34 -20.09 1.67
CA GLU A 667 -7.40 -21.17 2.00
C GLU A 667 -6.22 -20.66 2.87
N GLN A 668 -5.68 -19.48 2.59
CA GLN A 668 -4.64 -18.87 3.45
C GLN A 668 -5.15 -18.64 4.89
N TYR A 669 -6.39 -18.18 5.03
CA TYR A 669 -7.03 -18.01 6.32
C TYR A 669 -7.09 -19.33 7.09
N ILE A 670 -7.58 -20.39 6.42
CA ILE A 670 -7.65 -21.75 6.97
C ILE A 670 -6.27 -22.24 7.42
N GLU A 671 -5.27 -22.19 6.53
CA GLU A 671 -3.93 -22.67 6.79
C GLU A 671 -3.30 -21.98 8.01
N THR A 672 -3.56 -20.67 8.16
CA THR A 672 -3.08 -19.89 9.30
C THR A 672 -3.62 -20.45 10.62
N PHE A 673 -4.93 -20.67 10.73
CA PHE A 673 -5.54 -21.20 11.96
C PHE A 673 -5.17 -22.66 12.22
N LEU A 674 -5.14 -23.51 11.20
CA LEU A 674 -4.74 -24.91 11.36
C LEU A 674 -3.28 -25.03 11.81
N SER A 675 -2.38 -24.25 11.20
CA SER A 675 -0.97 -24.24 11.60
C SER A 675 -0.81 -23.73 13.04
N ALA A 676 -1.55 -22.69 13.41
CA ALA A 676 -1.53 -22.15 14.76
C ALA A 676 -2.09 -23.13 15.80
N ALA A 677 -3.19 -23.84 15.51
CA ALA A 677 -3.74 -24.86 16.40
C ALA A 677 -2.78 -26.04 16.57
N SER A 678 -2.19 -26.53 15.48
CA SER A 678 -1.19 -27.60 15.53
C SER A 678 0.03 -27.20 16.37
N CYS A 679 0.55 -25.99 16.18
CA CYS A 679 1.66 -25.45 16.97
C CYS A 679 1.28 -25.34 18.45
N MET A 680 0.07 -24.87 18.77
CA MET A 680 -0.40 -24.78 20.15
C MET A 680 -0.45 -26.17 20.82
N LEU A 681 -0.96 -27.19 20.15
CA LEU A 681 -1.01 -28.57 20.66
C LEU A 681 0.40 -29.10 20.96
N GLU A 682 1.35 -28.90 20.03
CA GLU A 682 2.76 -29.26 20.23
C GLU A 682 3.36 -28.54 21.45
N LEU A 683 3.12 -27.23 21.57
CA LEU A 683 3.58 -26.42 22.70
C LEU A 683 3.05 -26.91 24.05
N GLN A 684 1.76 -27.27 24.11
CA GLN A 684 1.17 -27.74 25.38
C GLN A 684 1.82 -29.03 25.84
N TRP A 685 1.83 -30.08 25.01
CA TRP A 685 2.30 -31.40 25.44
C TRP A 685 3.81 -31.54 25.48
N SER A 686 4.56 -30.84 24.62
CA SER A 686 6.01 -30.99 24.55
C SER A 686 6.77 -30.01 25.43
N HIS A 687 6.14 -28.89 25.82
CA HIS A 687 6.82 -27.81 26.54
C HIS A 687 6.11 -27.42 27.83
N ILE A 688 4.87 -26.93 27.78
CA ILE A 688 4.23 -26.23 28.90
C ILE A 688 3.77 -27.18 30.00
N ILE A 689 3.03 -28.25 29.65
CA ILE A 689 2.56 -29.26 30.61
C ILE A 689 3.75 -29.95 31.28
N PRO A 690 4.77 -30.47 30.55
CA PRO A 690 5.95 -31.06 31.18
C PRO A 690 6.72 -30.11 32.10
N ALA A 691 6.88 -28.84 31.71
CA ALA A 691 7.53 -27.83 32.56
C ALA A 691 6.75 -27.60 33.87
N ALA A 692 5.42 -27.53 33.78
CA ALA A 692 4.56 -27.40 34.95
C ALA A 692 4.63 -28.65 35.85
N GLU A 693 4.67 -29.86 35.28
CA GLU A 693 4.80 -31.11 36.04
C GLU A 693 6.16 -31.27 36.73
N ASN A 694 7.25 -30.98 36.02
CA ASN A 694 8.62 -31.14 36.49
C ASN A 694 9.03 -30.14 37.58
N ASP A 695 8.30 -29.03 37.71
CA ASP A 695 8.49 -28.07 38.79
C ASP A 695 7.89 -28.64 40.10
N THR A 696 8.55 -29.69 40.61
CA THR A 696 8.18 -30.52 41.77
C THR A 696 8.52 -29.84 43.10
N VAL A 697 7.69 -28.91 43.53
CA VAL A 697 6.94 -28.97 44.81
C VAL A 697 7.70 -29.22 46.15
N SER A 698 9.02 -29.00 46.28
CA SER A 698 9.66 -28.96 47.62
C SER A 698 9.44 -27.63 48.35
N ASP A 699 9.47 -26.51 47.64
CA ASP A 699 9.56 -25.16 48.24
C ASP A 699 8.32 -24.27 48.04
N LEU A 700 7.27 -24.77 47.36
CA LEU A 700 6.01 -24.03 47.18
C LEU A 700 5.07 -24.19 48.38
N SER A 701 4.41 -23.09 48.77
CA SER A 701 3.32 -23.11 49.76
C SER A 701 2.17 -24.02 49.30
N LEU A 702 1.44 -24.60 50.26
CA LEU A 702 0.31 -25.51 49.99
C LEU A 702 -0.71 -24.89 49.00
N ILE A 703 -0.99 -23.60 49.15
CA ILE A 703 -1.92 -22.85 48.28
C ILE A 703 -1.42 -22.80 46.84
N CYS A 704 -0.12 -22.54 46.62
CA CYS A 704 0.45 -22.49 45.26
C CYS A 704 0.42 -23.86 44.59
N ARG A 705 0.69 -24.91 45.37
CA ARG A 705 0.66 -26.31 44.93
C ARG A 705 -0.73 -26.73 44.46
N GLU A 706 -1.76 -26.50 45.27
CA GLU A 706 -3.15 -26.84 44.93
C GLU A 706 -3.64 -26.07 43.70
N ARG A 707 -3.34 -24.77 43.64
CA ARG A 707 -3.69 -23.92 42.50
C ARG A 707 -3.06 -24.43 41.20
N LYS A 708 -1.78 -24.77 41.24
CA LYS A 708 -1.03 -25.30 40.10
C LYS A 708 -1.60 -26.64 39.63
N GLN A 709 -1.85 -27.57 40.54
CA GLN A 709 -2.46 -28.88 40.19
C GLN A 709 -3.85 -28.73 39.57
N LYS A 710 -4.66 -27.78 40.06
CA LYS A 710 -5.97 -27.48 39.46
C LYS A 710 -5.83 -26.97 38.03
N LEU A 711 -4.95 -26.00 37.80
CA LEU A 711 -4.73 -25.45 36.46
C LEU A 711 -4.15 -26.49 35.50
N LEU A 712 -3.28 -27.38 35.96
CA LEU A 712 -2.71 -28.44 35.13
C LEU A 712 -3.80 -29.37 34.57
N LYS A 713 -4.72 -29.82 35.43
CA LYS A 713 -5.87 -30.65 35.00
C LYS A 713 -6.78 -29.91 34.02
N GLN A 714 -7.00 -28.62 34.25
CA GLN A 714 -7.81 -27.79 33.35
C GLN A 714 -7.13 -27.60 32.00
N LEU A 715 -5.81 -27.40 31.99
CA LEU A 715 -5.01 -27.20 30.79
C LEU A 715 -5.00 -28.45 29.92
N ASP A 716 -4.75 -29.62 30.50
CA ASP A 716 -4.80 -30.90 29.79
C ASP A 716 -6.19 -31.15 29.20
N SER A 717 -7.25 -30.95 30.00
CA SER A 717 -8.64 -31.09 29.53
C SER A 717 -8.99 -30.12 28.40
N ALA A 718 -8.48 -28.88 28.43
CA ALA A 718 -8.69 -27.90 27.36
C ALA A 718 -7.91 -28.26 26.10
N THR A 719 -6.67 -28.72 26.26
CA THR A 719 -5.81 -29.16 25.16
C THR A 719 -6.42 -30.35 24.44
N GLU A 720 -7.03 -31.29 25.16
CA GLU A 720 -7.73 -32.45 24.59
C GLU A 720 -9.00 -32.06 23.81
N ARG A 721 -9.74 -31.04 24.27
CA ARG A 721 -10.86 -30.47 23.49
C ARG A 721 -10.37 -29.82 22.21
N LEU A 722 -9.29 -29.03 22.29
CA LEU A 722 -8.66 -28.43 21.11
C LEU A 722 -8.23 -29.53 20.11
N ARG A 723 -7.59 -30.60 20.58
CA ARG A 723 -7.22 -31.77 19.77
C ARG A 723 -8.43 -32.37 19.05
N THR A 724 -9.50 -32.62 19.79
CA THR A 724 -10.73 -33.20 19.25
C THR A 724 -11.34 -32.31 18.15
N VAL A 725 -11.38 -31.00 18.36
CA VAL A 725 -11.88 -30.06 17.35
C VAL A 725 -10.94 -29.99 16.15
N TYR A 726 -9.62 -29.96 16.37
CA TYR A 726 -8.63 -29.96 15.29
C TYR A 726 -8.71 -31.22 14.42
N GLU A 727 -8.82 -32.41 15.02
CA GLU A 727 -8.96 -33.69 14.32
C GLU A 727 -10.31 -33.81 13.58
N GLY A 728 -11.35 -33.12 14.08
CA GLY A 728 -12.66 -33.02 13.44
C GLY A 728 -12.73 -32.06 12.26
N TYR A 729 -11.59 -31.54 11.78
CA TYR A 729 -11.54 -30.59 10.67
C TYR A 729 -12.16 -31.15 9.37
N PRO A 730 -13.14 -30.48 8.77
CA PRO A 730 -13.86 -31.00 7.60
C PRO A 730 -13.10 -30.75 6.29
N ALA A 731 -11.97 -31.43 6.09
CA ALA A 731 -11.03 -31.16 4.99
C ALA A 731 -11.62 -31.27 3.56
N ASN A 732 -12.73 -31.99 3.39
CA ASN A 732 -13.38 -32.23 2.10
C ASN A 732 -14.53 -31.26 1.77
N GLU A 733 -14.89 -30.36 2.68
CA GLU A 733 -15.98 -29.39 2.47
C GLU A 733 -15.53 -28.17 1.66
N ASP A 734 -16.48 -27.31 1.30
CA ASP A 734 -16.19 -26.04 0.61
C ASP A 734 -15.23 -25.17 1.45
N PRO A 735 -14.26 -24.47 0.81
CA PRO A 735 -13.33 -23.60 1.53
C PRO A 735 -14.00 -22.60 2.47
N LEU A 736 -15.17 -22.06 2.13
CA LEU A 736 -15.86 -21.11 3.00
C LEU A 736 -16.36 -21.79 4.29
N GLU A 737 -16.91 -23.00 4.20
CA GLU A 737 -17.36 -23.77 5.36
C GLU A 737 -16.19 -24.17 6.26
N ARG A 738 -15.08 -24.60 5.66
CA ARG A 738 -13.81 -24.87 6.34
C ARG A 738 -13.27 -23.63 7.05
N ALA A 739 -13.41 -22.45 6.45
CA ALA A 739 -13.02 -21.19 7.07
C ALA A 739 -13.94 -20.80 8.23
N PHE A 740 -15.26 -21.01 8.12
CA PHE A 740 -16.17 -20.84 9.26
C PHE A 740 -15.84 -21.79 10.41
N PHE A 741 -15.46 -23.04 10.14
CA PHE A 741 -15.00 -23.97 11.17
C PHE A 741 -13.81 -23.44 11.97
N CYS A 742 -12.88 -22.73 11.32
CA CYS A 742 -11.71 -22.15 11.98
C CYS A 742 -12.08 -21.13 13.08
N THR A 743 -13.26 -20.49 13.02
CA THR A 743 -13.73 -19.60 14.10
C THR A 743 -14.02 -20.37 15.40
N LYS A 744 -14.51 -21.61 15.30
CA LYS A 744 -14.69 -22.52 16.44
C LYS A 744 -13.34 -23.02 16.95
N LEU A 745 -12.42 -23.35 16.04
CA LEU A 745 -11.07 -23.78 16.40
C LEU A 745 -10.34 -22.70 17.21
N TRP A 746 -10.45 -21.44 16.81
CA TRP A 746 -9.91 -20.31 17.54
C TRP A 746 -10.46 -20.19 18.97
N ALA A 747 -11.76 -20.41 19.18
CA ALA A 747 -12.36 -20.33 20.51
C ALA A 747 -11.77 -21.38 21.48
N GLU A 748 -11.46 -22.60 21.00
CA GLU A 748 -10.78 -23.60 21.83
C GLU A 748 -9.30 -23.22 22.09
N MET A 749 -8.63 -22.62 21.11
CA MET A 749 -7.26 -22.11 21.31
C MET A 749 -7.20 -21.02 22.38
N ASP A 750 -8.18 -20.09 22.38
CA ASP A 750 -8.27 -19.02 23.38
C ASP A 750 -8.50 -19.59 24.79
N ALA A 751 -9.34 -20.63 24.91
CA ALA A 751 -9.55 -21.32 26.18
C ALA A 751 -8.28 -22.02 26.71
N VAL A 752 -7.48 -22.63 25.82
CA VAL A 752 -6.17 -23.21 26.17
C VAL A 752 -5.20 -22.11 26.62
N ARG A 753 -5.15 -21.00 25.87
CA ARG A 753 -4.30 -19.85 26.19
C ARG A 753 -4.62 -19.27 27.56
N GLU A 754 -5.87 -19.01 27.88
CA GLU A 754 -6.28 -18.40 29.16
C GLU A 754 -5.71 -19.19 30.36
N ILE A 755 -5.76 -20.52 30.28
CA ILE A 755 -5.26 -21.41 31.33
C ILE A 755 -3.72 -21.45 31.33
N ALA A 756 -3.08 -21.50 30.16
CA ALA A 756 -1.62 -21.49 30.03
C ALA A 756 -1.02 -20.18 30.57
N ASP A 757 -1.63 -19.04 30.25
CA ASP A 757 -1.22 -17.71 30.73
C ASP A 757 -1.38 -17.60 32.26
N ALA A 758 -2.42 -18.24 32.83
CA ALA A 758 -2.59 -18.34 34.28
C ALA A 758 -1.58 -19.28 34.96
N MET A 759 -1.02 -20.24 34.22
CA MET A 759 0.01 -21.17 34.70
C MET A 759 1.41 -20.53 34.70
N GLU A 760 1.75 -19.72 33.72
CA GLU A 760 3.07 -19.08 33.56
C GLU A 760 3.66 -18.41 34.83
N PRO A 761 2.90 -17.64 35.64
CA PRO A 761 3.44 -17.04 36.85
C PRO A 761 3.62 -18.02 38.02
N LEU A 762 3.09 -19.24 37.92
CA LEU A 762 3.19 -20.28 38.97
C LEU A 762 4.32 -21.26 38.74
N VAL A 763 4.87 -21.33 37.53
CA VAL A 763 6.01 -22.18 37.18
C VAL A 763 7.31 -21.39 37.39
N SER A 764 8.27 -22.02 38.07
CA SER A 764 9.61 -21.47 38.30
C SER A 764 10.23 -20.95 37.00
N HIS A 765 10.88 -19.78 37.06
CA HIS A 765 11.37 -19.09 35.85
C HIS A 765 12.34 -19.95 35.03
N ASP A 766 13.25 -20.66 35.71
CA ASP A 766 14.27 -21.51 35.09
C ASP A 766 13.71 -22.74 34.39
N LEU A 767 12.47 -23.13 34.73
CA LEU A 767 11.77 -24.27 34.14
C LEU A 767 10.80 -23.86 33.04
N TRP A 768 10.45 -22.57 32.95
CA TRP A 768 9.53 -22.10 31.93
C TRP A 768 10.20 -22.11 30.54
N PRO A 769 9.63 -22.83 29.55
CA PRO A 769 10.35 -23.18 28.32
C PRO A 769 10.37 -22.06 27.26
N LEU A 770 9.50 -21.06 27.40
CA LEU A 770 9.29 -20.00 26.40
C LEU A 770 9.80 -18.67 26.93
N SER A 771 10.34 -17.82 26.06
CA SER A 771 10.64 -16.44 26.48
C SER A 771 9.38 -15.69 26.89
N LYS A 772 9.41 -15.12 28.10
CA LYS A 772 8.30 -14.34 28.68
C LYS A 772 8.19 -13.00 27.97
N PHE A 773 7.00 -12.38 27.99
CA PHE A 773 6.79 -11.10 27.28
C PHE A 773 7.75 -10.00 27.74
N ARG A 774 8.14 -9.99 29.02
CA ARG A 774 9.16 -9.04 29.52
C ARG A 774 10.51 -9.17 28.82
N GLU A 775 10.93 -10.38 28.44
CA GLU A 775 12.19 -10.62 27.72
C GLU A 775 12.08 -10.25 26.24
N LEU A 776 10.88 -10.38 25.66
CA LEU A 776 10.64 -10.03 24.27
C LEU A 776 10.51 -8.51 24.08
N LEU A 777 9.89 -7.81 25.03
CA LEU A 777 9.45 -6.43 24.86
C LEU A 777 10.26 -5.38 25.63
N LEU A 778 10.92 -5.75 26.73
CA LEU A 778 11.62 -4.78 27.60
C LEU A 778 13.14 -4.85 27.49
N ALA A 779 13.67 -5.89 26.84
CA ALA A 779 15.09 -6.23 26.87
C ALA A 779 15.87 -5.80 25.62
N HIS A 780 15.47 -4.70 24.99
CA HIS A 780 16.21 -4.15 23.85
C HIS A 780 17.57 -3.58 24.25
N ASP A 781 17.71 -3.14 25.51
CA ASP A 781 18.99 -2.82 26.11
C ASP A 781 19.46 -4.04 26.93
N GLU A 782 20.77 -4.20 27.15
CA GLU A 782 21.48 -5.32 27.87
C GLU A 782 21.02 -5.59 29.32
N VAL A 783 19.85 -5.11 29.72
CA VAL A 783 19.28 -5.11 31.07
C VAL A 783 18.80 -6.49 31.53
N ILE A 784 18.83 -7.55 30.69
CA ILE A 784 18.45 -8.90 31.15
C ILE A 784 19.38 -9.41 32.26
N GLU A 785 20.67 -9.08 32.26
CA GLU A 785 21.59 -9.58 33.31
C GLU A 785 21.29 -9.02 34.72
N ARG A 786 20.38 -8.04 34.86
CA ARG A 786 20.00 -7.44 36.16
C ARG A 786 18.61 -7.81 36.66
N TYR A 787 17.81 -8.55 35.88
CA TYR A 787 16.49 -9.04 36.28
C TYR A 787 16.53 -10.54 36.54
#